data_AF-A0A0A0KSF5-F1
#
_entry.id   AF-A0A0A0KSF5-F1
#
_cell.length_a   1.000
_cell.length_b   1.000
_cell.length_c   1.000
_cell.angle_alpha   90.00
_cell.angle_beta   90.00
_cell.angle_gamma   90.00
#
_symmetry.space_group_name_H-M   'P 1'
#
loop_
_entity.id
_entity.type
_entity.pdbx_description
1 polymer ?
#
loop_
_entity_poly.entity_id
_entity_poly.type
_entity_poly.pdbx_seq_one_letter_code
_entity_poly.pdbx_strand_id
1 'polypeptide(L)'
;MVISAPTGSGKTVLFELCILRLLSNFIVEGKFIHVKGTLKSIYIAPSKALVQEKVRDWNQKFGSWGVSCLELTGDNETYNVKYIQEADIILTTPEKFDAVTRYRIKDGGLGFFSDIALVLIDEVHLLNDPRGAALEAIVSRIKMIARNPEMKSSPLSRVRFLAVSATIPNIGDLAEWLSVPVQGVKRFGEEMRPVKLTSKVFGYAPAKNDFMFEKRLQNYIFDVLMQYSRGKSALVFCSTRKGAQEAAQRLSQTAMTFGYSNPFIKSKEQLERLREASLSCSDKQMQSNILYGVGYHNGGLCLKDRNLIESLFLKGDIQVICTTNTLAHGINLPAHTVIIKSTQHFNKEKGLYMEYDRSTILQMCGRAGRPPFDDTGIVIIMTRRDTVHLYENLLNGCEIVESQLLSCVTEHLTAEIVQMTIPDIIKAIEWMKCSYLFVRMKKNPQKYAIRNGIPNHNMEKHMEDICIEKVNELSRHQMIWMDEDGFLLKPLDPGRLMTKYYLKFDTMKHIMHAPENCSLEEALRIICHAEEISWIQLRRNEKKLLNDVNNDKDGRLRFHILGEKGKKKKRIQTREEKIFILANDCLTGDPLIHDLSLSQDMNSICSNGCRIAKCMKEYFVYRKNYKGTYNSMLLAKSLYQKLWDDSPFLLKQLPGIGMVTAKALHSMGIESFEALAEADPRKIEIVTGRKYPFGNHIKESLSSLPPKVDLKLEEAECPKQGKAKLIVTLTRLPQSYRPNKRHYAEMIVGSEEDNQILFHEKIRVDEFSSPYSTVALISHPQQGKLTIKADLIFDEYIGIDLHRKLQLMEQNLNVRNKWGKMPPSSHPPEEVCVIDDDSEPPPQAATDELPISGDLNPLLDSMPSFNLLDEDLEEADPATGKDEDECKIITERTVFDHIREKAKSFPMLAASKNNAHSPAAVTYSLTKNKQPLELQVEALEEKQRIELSPHAKVDSFSGFRDEVRNNEYVTLQSHITSGPRFIDDDKGESGVQREGSKIIVTEETIFDHIKRKSNNFPVIHKSSENERTGEGGDRYRKMNEGCSVESMGMVCFDISMMKENKRARAGPESSTNMNSSKWKKQQQSPSVENRKKWRSLQTATETREVDPFVAFKSVFSFL
;
A
#
# COMPACT_ATOMS: atom_id res chain seq x y z
N MET A 1 27.73 0.58 4.33
CA MET A 1 27.99 2.02 4.58
C MET A 1 26.74 2.62 5.23
N VAL A 2 26.91 3.43 6.28
CA VAL A 2 25.81 4.18 6.92
C VAL A 2 26.13 5.66 6.88
N ILE A 3 25.16 6.47 6.44
CA ILE A 3 25.32 7.92 6.30
C ILE A 3 24.17 8.64 7.02
N SER A 4 24.53 9.47 8.00
CA SER A 4 23.60 10.42 8.59
C SER A 4 24.01 11.83 8.18
N ALA A 5 23.11 12.54 7.51
CA ALA A 5 23.29 13.92 7.05
C ALA A 5 21.92 14.64 7.00
N PRO A 6 21.88 15.98 7.04
CA PRO A 6 20.65 16.75 6.93
C PRO A 6 19.78 16.38 5.72
N THR A 7 18.48 16.64 5.81
CA THR A 7 17.59 16.58 4.65
C THR A 7 17.86 17.78 3.74
N GLY A 8 17.94 17.55 2.42
CA GLY A 8 18.41 18.53 1.44
C GLY A 8 19.89 18.42 1.07
N SER A 9 20.74 17.74 1.85
CA SER A 9 22.18 17.56 1.56
C SER A 9 22.49 16.52 0.45
N GLY A 10 21.63 16.38 -0.56
CA GLY A 10 21.89 15.57 -1.76
C GLY A 10 22.01 14.04 -1.58
N LYS A 11 21.66 13.49 -0.39
CA LYS A 11 21.88 12.07 -0.01
C LYS A 11 21.53 11.04 -1.10
N THR A 12 20.45 11.24 -1.85
CA THR A 12 19.99 10.32 -2.91
C THR A 12 21.04 10.05 -4.00
N VAL A 13 21.92 11.01 -4.32
CA VAL A 13 22.96 10.82 -5.36
C VAL A 13 23.93 9.68 -4.99
N LEU A 14 24.08 9.37 -3.71
CA LEU A 14 24.95 8.28 -3.24
C LEU A 14 24.37 6.89 -3.57
N PHE A 15 23.04 6.78 -3.72
CA PHE A 15 22.39 5.59 -4.26
C PHE A 15 22.71 5.42 -5.74
N GLU A 16 22.61 6.51 -6.52
CA GLU A 16 22.89 6.51 -7.95
C GLU A 16 24.36 6.17 -8.23
N LEU A 17 25.31 6.69 -7.43
CA LEU A 17 26.72 6.29 -7.51
C LEU A 17 26.96 4.80 -7.20
N CYS A 18 26.23 4.23 -6.24
CA CYS A 18 26.33 2.80 -5.93
C CYS A 18 25.71 1.91 -7.02
N ILE A 19 24.59 2.35 -7.63
CA ILE A 19 23.98 1.70 -8.81
C ILE A 19 24.96 1.77 -9.99
N LEU A 20 25.56 2.93 -10.26
CA LEU A 20 26.55 3.10 -11.33
C LEU A 20 27.80 2.23 -11.12
N ARG A 21 28.34 2.13 -9.88
CA ARG A 21 29.47 1.24 -9.59
C ARG A 21 29.09 -0.23 -9.76
N LEU A 22 27.84 -0.62 -9.51
CA LEU A 22 27.37 -1.97 -9.77
C LEU A 22 27.21 -2.24 -11.28
N LEU A 23 26.56 -1.32 -12.01
CA LEU A 23 26.37 -1.40 -13.46
C LEU A 23 27.71 -1.35 -14.23
N SER A 24 28.76 -0.76 -13.66
CA SER A 24 30.10 -0.76 -14.27
C SER A 24 30.67 -2.16 -14.51
N ASN A 25 30.18 -3.18 -13.79
CA ASN A 25 30.58 -4.58 -13.99
C ASN A 25 30.06 -5.16 -15.33
N PHE A 26 29.10 -4.51 -16.00
CA PHE A 26 28.64 -4.85 -17.35
C PHE A 26 29.45 -4.15 -18.46
N ILE A 27 30.49 -3.38 -18.11
CA ILE A 27 31.36 -2.71 -19.10
C ILE A 27 32.49 -3.66 -19.49
N VAL A 28 32.41 -4.24 -20.69
CA VAL A 28 33.41 -5.13 -21.27
C VAL A 28 33.97 -4.47 -22.53
N GLU A 29 35.30 -4.32 -22.62
CA GLU A 29 35.98 -3.64 -23.73
C GLU A 29 35.43 -2.22 -24.03
N GLY A 30 34.94 -1.52 -23.01
CA GLY A 30 34.33 -0.20 -23.14
C GLY A 30 32.89 -0.20 -23.67
N LYS A 31 32.28 -1.36 -23.93
CA LYS A 31 30.87 -1.54 -24.31
C LYS A 31 30.05 -1.96 -23.10
N PHE A 32 28.87 -1.38 -22.93
CA PHE A 32 27.91 -1.78 -21.89
C PHE A 32 27.09 -2.97 -22.39
N ILE A 33 27.38 -4.17 -21.87
CA ILE A 33 26.71 -5.44 -22.23
C ILE A 33 25.89 -5.89 -21.02
N HIS A 34 24.72 -5.29 -20.86
CA HIS A 34 23.82 -5.51 -19.73
C HIS A 34 22.94 -6.74 -19.92
N VAL A 35 22.88 -7.61 -18.90
CA VAL A 35 21.98 -8.76 -18.85
C VAL A 35 20.90 -8.51 -17.79
N LYS A 36 19.67 -8.30 -18.26
CA LYS A 36 18.52 -7.94 -17.42
C LYS A 36 18.31 -8.90 -16.27
N GLY A 37 18.06 -8.33 -15.09
CA GLY A 37 17.78 -9.06 -13.87
C GLY A 37 19.01 -9.55 -13.11
N THR A 38 20.21 -9.54 -13.70
CA THR A 38 21.44 -9.91 -12.98
C THR A 38 21.99 -8.72 -12.18
N LEU A 39 22.65 -8.99 -11.04
CA LEU A 39 23.14 -7.95 -10.11
C LEU A 39 22.04 -6.95 -9.68
N LYS A 40 20.96 -7.47 -9.08
CA LYS A 40 19.81 -6.67 -8.63
C LYS A 40 20.17 -5.65 -7.56
N SER A 41 19.55 -4.48 -7.68
CA SER A 41 19.53 -3.42 -6.67
C SER A 41 18.14 -3.30 -6.05
N ILE A 42 18.04 -3.39 -4.73
CA ILE A 42 16.78 -3.18 -3.99
C ILE A 42 16.81 -1.80 -3.32
N TYR A 43 15.89 -0.91 -3.67
CA TYR A 43 15.70 0.39 -3.02
C TYR A 43 14.45 0.39 -2.15
N ILE A 44 14.64 0.52 -0.84
CA ILE A 44 13.58 0.52 0.17
C ILE A 44 13.39 1.93 0.70
N ALA A 45 12.16 2.45 0.64
CA ALA A 45 11.81 3.80 1.06
C ALA A 45 10.56 3.84 1.99
N PRO A 46 10.45 4.83 2.89
CA PRO A 46 9.38 4.94 3.90
C PRO A 46 7.97 5.23 3.37
N SER A 47 7.78 5.45 2.06
CA SER A 47 6.46 5.73 1.47
C SER A 47 6.38 5.42 -0.02
N LYS A 48 5.18 5.02 -0.49
CA LYS A 48 4.87 4.86 -1.92
C LYS A 48 5.18 6.13 -2.74
N ALA A 49 4.94 7.31 -2.16
CA ALA A 49 5.18 8.59 -2.84
C ALA A 49 6.67 8.83 -3.16
N LEU A 50 7.57 8.47 -2.23
CA LEU A 50 9.02 8.57 -2.47
C LEU A 50 9.50 7.47 -3.43
N VAL A 51 8.96 6.25 -3.34
CA VAL A 51 9.18 5.20 -4.35
C VAL A 51 8.81 5.72 -5.75
N GLN A 52 7.60 6.26 -5.93
CA GLN A 52 7.11 6.78 -7.21
C GLN A 52 7.91 7.98 -7.72
N GLU A 53 8.45 8.82 -6.83
CA GLU A 53 9.40 9.88 -7.18
C GLU A 53 10.68 9.29 -7.81
N LYS A 54 11.28 8.28 -7.18
CA LYS A 54 12.51 7.64 -7.69
C LYS A 54 12.27 6.73 -8.89
N VAL A 55 11.10 6.08 -8.99
CA VAL A 55 10.70 5.32 -10.19
C VAL A 55 10.67 6.25 -11.41
N ARG A 56 10.17 7.48 -11.30
CA ARG A 56 10.19 8.45 -12.42
C ARG A 56 11.61 8.91 -12.74
N ASP A 57 12.35 9.37 -11.74
CA ASP A 57 13.71 9.90 -11.88
C ASP A 57 14.69 8.86 -12.44
N TRP A 58 14.69 7.62 -11.92
CA TRP A 58 15.61 6.57 -12.33
C TRP A 58 15.20 5.90 -13.66
N ASN A 59 13.92 5.86 -14.03
CA ASN A 59 13.55 5.51 -15.41
C ASN A 59 14.04 6.57 -16.41
N GLN A 60 13.98 7.87 -16.07
CA GLN A 60 14.51 8.93 -16.93
C GLN A 60 16.05 8.87 -17.05
N LYS A 61 16.76 8.54 -15.96
CA LYS A 61 18.23 8.44 -15.92
C LYS A 61 18.79 7.16 -16.57
N PHE A 62 18.25 5.99 -16.22
CA PHE A 62 18.83 4.69 -16.58
C PHE A 62 18.03 3.90 -17.63
N GLY A 63 16.74 4.20 -17.82
CA GLY A 63 15.87 3.44 -18.74
C GLY A 63 16.30 3.54 -20.20
N SER A 64 16.96 4.64 -20.59
CA SER A 64 17.58 4.83 -21.90
C SER A 64 18.77 3.90 -22.17
N TRP A 65 19.35 3.29 -21.13
CA TRP A 65 20.40 2.28 -21.23
C TRP A 65 19.86 0.84 -21.19
N GLY A 66 18.52 0.67 -21.19
CA GLY A 66 17.86 -0.64 -21.14
C GLY A 66 17.58 -1.17 -19.71
N VAL A 67 18.10 -0.49 -18.68
CA VAL A 67 17.94 -0.85 -17.26
C VAL A 67 16.48 -0.75 -16.83
N SER A 68 15.97 -1.81 -16.19
CA SER A 68 14.57 -1.97 -15.80
C SER A 68 14.33 -1.59 -14.33
N CYS A 69 13.66 -0.46 -14.11
CA CYS A 69 13.21 0.01 -12.79
C CYS A 69 11.75 -0.41 -12.52
N LEU A 70 11.54 -1.34 -11.57
CA LEU A 70 10.22 -1.86 -11.20
C LEU A 70 9.67 -1.22 -9.92
N GLU A 71 8.45 -0.70 -9.96
CA GLU A 71 7.70 -0.31 -8.77
C GLU A 71 7.02 -1.52 -8.09
N LEU A 72 7.44 -1.84 -6.87
CA LEU A 72 6.87 -2.89 -6.03
C LEU A 72 6.16 -2.27 -4.81
N THR A 73 4.96 -1.74 -5.02
CA THR A 73 4.16 -1.03 -3.99
C THR A 73 2.82 -1.71 -3.73
N GLY A 74 2.05 -1.17 -2.79
CA GLY A 74 0.84 -1.81 -2.26
C GLY A 74 -0.34 -1.95 -3.22
N ASP A 75 -0.31 -1.35 -4.42
CA ASP A 75 -1.52 -1.14 -5.23
C ASP A 75 -1.83 -2.27 -6.23
N ASN A 76 -0.85 -3.13 -6.55
CA ASN A 76 -1.09 -4.36 -7.30
C ASN A 76 -1.16 -5.57 -6.35
N GLU A 77 -2.29 -6.29 -6.35
CA GLU A 77 -2.41 -7.57 -5.63
C GLU A 77 -1.56 -8.67 -6.28
N THR A 78 -1.50 -8.70 -7.61
CA THR A 78 -0.71 -9.67 -8.38
C THR A 78 0.41 -8.99 -9.17
N TYR A 79 1.65 -9.41 -8.91
CA TYR A 79 2.82 -9.05 -9.72
C TYR A 79 3.22 -10.22 -10.62
N ASN A 80 3.42 -9.96 -11.92
CA ASN A 80 3.97 -10.96 -12.83
C ASN A 80 5.37 -11.38 -12.34
N VAL A 81 5.60 -12.69 -12.16
CA VAL A 81 6.88 -13.25 -11.69
C VAL A 81 8.00 -12.85 -12.65
N LYS A 82 7.73 -12.90 -13.96
CA LYS A 82 8.68 -12.51 -15.02
C LYS A 82 9.23 -11.09 -14.82
N TYR A 83 8.38 -10.11 -14.51
CA TYR A 83 8.85 -8.73 -14.31
C TYR A 83 9.70 -8.55 -13.04
N ILE A 84 9.50 -9.36 -12.00
CA ILE A 84 10.39 -9.36 -10.81
C ILE A 84 11.75 -10.01 -11.16
N GLN A 85 11.75 -11.06 -11.99
CA GLN A 85 12.97 -11.71 -12.46
C GLN A 85 13.77 -10.83 -13.43
N GLU A 86 13.11 -10.11 -14.35
CA GLU A 86 13.76 -9.22 -15.33
C GLU A 86 14.12 -7.83 -14.77
N ALA A 87 13.64 -7.46 -13.58
CA ALA A 87 13.96 -6.16 -12.97
C ALA A 87 15.40 -6.10 -12.44
N ASP A 88 16.11 -5.03 -12.81
CA ASP A 88 17.46 -4.71 -12.35
C ASP A 88 17.42 -3.88 -11.07
N ILE A 89 16.47 -2.94 -10.99
CA ILE A 89 16.26 -2.06 -9.83
C ILE A 89 14.81 -2.23 -9.36
N ILE A 90 14.63 -2.72 -8.13
CA ILE A 90 13.30 -2.89 -7.51
C ILE A 90 13.13 -1.81 -6.45
N LEU A 91 12.16 -0.92 -6.66
CA LEU A 91 11.85 0.19 -5.76
C LEU A 91 10.58 -0.13 -4.97
N THR A 92 10.65 -0.13 -3.64
CA THR A 92 9.64 -0.76 -2.76
C THR A 92 9.50 -0.06 -1.41
N THR A 93 8.42 -0.35 -0.69
CA THR A 93 8.31 -0.09 0.75
C THR A 93 8.67 -1.37 1.55
N PRO A 94 9.03 -1.27 2.85
CA PRO A 94 9.42 -2.45 3.63
C PRO A 94 8.33 -3.52 3.70
N GLU A 95 7.09 -3.13 3.93
CA GLU A 95 5.96 -4.04 4.14
C GLU A 95 5.64 -4.82 2.85
N LYS A 96 5.77 -4.16 1.68
CA LYS A 96 5.53 -4.82 0.39
C LYS A 96 6.67 -5.77 0.00
N PHE A 97 7.93 -5.41 0.28
CA PHE A 97 9.06 -6.30 0.02
C PHE A 97 9.02 -7.54 0.93
N ASP A 98 8.69 -7.35 2.21
CA ASP A 98 8.51 -8.45 3.16
C ASP A 98 7.36 -9.38 2.70
N ALA A 99 6.17 -8.83 2.46
CA ALA A 99 5.02 -9.62 1.99
C ALA A 99 5.28 -10.38 0.68
N VAL A 100 5.99 -9.79 -0.29
CA VAL A 100 6.31 -10.45 -1.57
C VAL A 100 7.36 -11.56 -1.39
N THR A 101 8.34 -11.37 -0.52
CA THR A 101 9.39 -12.37 -0.25
C THR A 101 8.95 -13.51 0.68
N ARG A 102 7.81 -13.38 1.36
CA ARG A 102 7.19 -14.42 2.21
C ARG A 102 6.35 -15.49 1.49
N TYR A 103 6.05 -15.32 0.20
CA TYR A 103 5.06 -16.18 -0.50
C TYR A 103 5.58 -16.88 -1.77
N ARG A 104 6.61 -16.35 -2.44
CA ARG A 104 7.04 -16.81 -3.77
C ARG A 104 8.04 -17.98 -3.76
N ILE A 105 8.18 -18.65 -2.62
CA ILE A 105 9.14 -19.74 -2.38
C ILE A 105 8.38 -21.08 -2.34
N LYS A 106 7.87 -21.54 -3.49
CA LYS A 106 7.34 -22.91 -3.63
C LYS A 106 8.38 -23.91 -4.13
N ASP A 107 9.38 -23.44 -4.86
CA ASP A 107 10.40 -24.27 -5.53
C ASP A 107 11.81 -23.97 -5.01
N GLY A 108 11.97 -23.78 -3.68
CA GLY A 108 13.27 -23.47 -3.09
C GLY A 108 13.86 -22.11 -3.54
N GLY A 109 13.00 -21.09 -3.65
CA GLY A 109 13.20 -19.76 -4.27
C GLY A 109 14.32 -18.83 -3.72
N LEU A 110 15.43 -19.39 -3.23
CA LEU A 110 16.73 -18.74 -3.09
C LEU A 110 17.12 -17.93 -4.34
N GLY A 111 16.75 -18.40 -5.53
CA GLY A 111 17.04 -17.76 -6.82
C GLY A 111 16.48 -16.33 -7.01
N PHE A 112 15.57 -15.84 -6.17
CA PHE A 112 15.25 -14.40 -6.16
C PHE A 112 16.32 -13.58 -5.41
N PHE A 113 16.85 -14.14 -4.33
CA PHE A 113 17.83 -13.48 -3.47
C PHE A 113 19.24 -13.55 -4.06
N SER A 114 19.61 -14.63 -4.75
CA SER A 114 20.96 -14.85 -5.28
C SER A 114 21.51 -13.66 -6.07
N ASP A 115 20.67 -13.05 -6.91
CA ASP A 115 21.07 -11.91 -7.76
C ASP A 115 21.23 -10.59 -7.00
N ILE A 116 20.75 -10.48 -5.75
CA ILE A 116 20.75 -9.22 -4.99
C ILE A 116 22.17 -8.86 -4.55
N ALA A 117 22.77 -7.93 -5.28
CA ALA A 117 24.12 -7.43 -5.02
C ALA A 117 24.13 -6.16 -4.15
N LEU A 118 23.04 -5.38 -4.16
CA LEU A 118 22.99 -4.05 -3.57
C LEU A 118 21.63 -3.79 -2.88
N VAL A 119 21.67 -3.37 -1.61
CA VAL A 119 20.48 -3.00 -0.81
C VAL A 119 20.64 -1.57 -0.32
N LEU A 120 19.69 -0.73 -0.73
CA LEU A 120 19.66 0.72 -0.56
C LEU A 120 18.49 1.07 0.36
N ILE A 121 18.78 1.59 1.55
CA ILE A 121 17.80 1.90 2.58
C ILE A 121 17.73 3.42 2.73
N ASP A 122 16.61 4.01 2.31
CA ASP A 122 16.35 5.44 2.47
C ASP A 122 15.64 5.74 3.80
N GLU A 123 16.01 6.87 4.39
CA GLU A 123 15.56 7.33 5.72
C GLU A 123 15.49 6.21 6.79
N VAL A 124 16.62 5.55 7.05
CA VAL A 124 16.73 4.40 7.98
C VAL A 124 16.29 4.69 9.43
N HIS A 125 16.08 5.96 9.81
CA HIS A 125 15.38 6.32 11.06
C HIS A 125 13.94 5.78 11.14
N LEU A 126 13.37 5.28 10.03
CA LEU A 126 12.12 4.51 9.98
C LEU A 126 12.09 3.32 10.95
N LEU A 127 13.23 2.82 11.42
CA LEU A 127 13.29 1.82 12.50
C LEU A 127 12.55 2.25 13.79
N ASN A 128 12.40 3.56 14.03
CA ASN A 128 11.68 4.13 15.18
C ASN A 128 10.15 4.27 14.95
N ASP A 129 9.63 3.78 13.83
CA ASP A 129 8.21 3.68 13.45
C ASP A 129 7.81 2.19 13.46
N PRO A 130 6.56 1.79 13.79
CA PRO A 130 6.12 0.39 13.74
C PRO A 130 6.45 -0.33 12.42
N ARG A 131 6.46 0.38 11.29
CA ARG A 131 6.83 -0.16 9.96
C ARG A 131 8.31 -0.52 9.84
N GLY A 132 9.14 0.02 10.73
CA GLY A 132 10.56 -0.30 10.87
C GLY A 132 10.84 -1.77 11.17
N ALA A 133 9.92 -2.47 11.84
CA ALA A 133 10.06 -3.91 12.11
C ALA A 133 10.18 -4.75 10.82
N ALA A 134 9.42 -4.41 9.77
CA ALA A 134 9.51 -5.09 8.48
C ALA A 134 10.85 -4.84 7.79
N LEU A 135 11.36 -3.59 7.82
CA LEU A 135 12.70 -3.26 7.31
C LEU A 135 13.79 -4.05 8.05
N GLU A 136 13.64 -4.17 9.37
CA GLU A 136 14.58 -4.87 10.24
C GLU A 136 14.59 -6.39 9.96
N ALA A 137 13.42 -6.99 9.80
CA ALA A 137 13.25 -8.40 9.45
C ALA A 137 13.81 -8.70 8.05
N ILE A 138 13.58 -7.86 7.05
CA ILE A 138 14.15 -8.00 5.69
C ILE A 138 15.68 -8.04 5.75
N VAL A 139 16.30 -7.09 6.45
CA VAL A 139 17.77 -7.03 6.57
C VAL A 139 18.31 -8.26 7.31
N SER A 140 17.59 -8.75 8.32
CA SER A 140 17.97 -9.95 9.07
C SER A 140 17.85 -11.23 8.21
N ARG A 141 16.76 -11.36 7.43
CA ARG A 141 16.57 -12.40 6.40
C ARG A 141 17.69 -12.40 5.37
N ILE A 142 18.00 -11.24 4.78
CA ILE A 142 19.06 -11.09 3.78
C ILE A 142 20.43 -11.52 4.35
N LYS A 143 20.76 -11.16 5.59
CA LYS A 143 21.99 -11.62 6.27
C LYS A 143 22.02 -13.14 6.49
N MET A 144 20.91 -13.73 6.93
CA MET A 144 20.82 -15.18 7.15
C MET A 144 20.99 -15.95 5.83
N ILE A 145 20.28 -15.54 4.77
CA ILE A 145 20.37 -16.19 3.45
C ILE A 145 21.77 -15.97 2.84
N ALA A 146 22.38 -14.79 2.98
CA ALA A 146 23.75 -14.54 2.50
C ALA A 146 24.83 -15.42 3.18
N ARG A 147 24.55 -15.97 4.38
CA ARG A 147 25.42 -16.92 5.09
C ARG A 147 25.20 -18.39 4.68
N ASN A 148 24.13 -18.71 3.96
CA ASN A 148 23.89 -20.08 3.47
C ASN A 148 25.07 -20.54 2.59
N PRO A 149 25.68 -21.72 2.83
CA PRO A 149 26.69 -22.30 1.94
C PRO A 149 26.33 -22.30 0.45
N GLU A 150 25.07 -22.49 0.10
CA GLU A 150 24.55 -22.48 -1.28
C GLU A 150 24.68 -21.11 -1.95
N MET A 151 24.72 -20.02 -1.16
CA MET A 151 24.84 -18.65 -1.65
C MET A 151 26.28 -18.20 -1.92
N LYS A 152 27.30 -18.98 -1.54
CA LYS A 152 28.73 -18.59 -1.61
C LYS A 152 29.23 -18.15 -3.00
N SER A 153 28.62 -18.67 -4.07
CA SER A 153 28.92 -18.31 -5.47
C SER A 153 28.07 -17.15 -5.99
N SER A 154 27.00 -16.77 -5.29
CA SER A 154 26.05 -15.75 -5.71
C SER A 154 26.49 -14.33 -5.29
N PRO A 155 26.03 -13.28 -6.02
CA PRO A 155 26.15 -11.89 -5.60
C PRO A 155 25.70 -11.62 -4.15
N LEU A 156 24.65 -12.30 -3.66
CA LEU A 156 24.11 -12.15 -2.31
C LEU A 156 25.15 -12.38 -1.21
N SER A 157 26.10 -13.31 -1.39
CA SER A 157 27.17 -13.57 -0.40
C SER A 157 28.04 -12.35 -0.11
N ARG A 158 28.03 -11.34 -0.98
CA ARG A 158 28.77 -10.08 -0.86
C ARG A 158 27.84 -8.85 -0.93
N VAL A 159 26.56 -9.02 -0.59
CA VAL A 159 25.53 -7.97 -0.69
C VAL A 159 25.95 -6.67 0.02
N ARG A 160 25.98 -5.58 -0.75
CA ARG A 160 26.40 -4.25 -0.27
C ARG A 160 25.20 -3.53 0.34
N PHE A 161 25.22 -3.27 1.64
CA PHE A 161 24.27 -2.37 2.29
C PHE A 161 24.73 -0.91 2.23
N LEU A 162 23.86 -0.02 1.75
CA LEU A 162 23.95 1.43 1.94
C LEU A 162 22.66 1.93 2.60
N ALA A 163 22.77 2.39 3.85
CA ALA A 163 21.70 3.06 4.56
C ALA A 163 21.99 4.56 4.67
N VAL A 164 21.00 5.40 4.38
CA VAL A 164 21.07 6.86 4.57
C VAL A 164 19.93 7.36 5.45
N SER A 165 20.12 8.50 6.10
CA SER A 165 19.07 9.18 6.88
C SER A 165 19.36 10.66 7.06
N ALA A 166 18.34 11.43 7.44
CA ALA A 166 18.43 12.56 8.36
C ALA A 166 19.41 12.36 9.56
N THR A 167 19.64 13.41 10.33
CA THR A 167 20.50 13.44 11.51
C THR A 167 20.06 12.43 12.60
N ILE A 168 20.94 11.49 12.95
CA ILE A 168 20.73 10.43 13.96
C ILE A 168 21.87 10.50 14.99
N PRO A 169 21.59 10.49 16.31
CA PRO A 169 22.61 10.54 17.34
C PRO A 169 23.39 9.23 17.47
N ASN A 170 22.72 8.07 17.35
CA ASN A 170 23.30 6.74 17.54
C ASN A 170 23.64 5.99 16.24
N ILE A 171 24.18 6.69 15.22
CA ILE A 171 24.62 6.10 13.93
C ILE A 171 25.56 4.89 14.09
N GLY A 172 26.34 4.83 15.18
CA GLY A 172 27.21 3.70 15.49
C GLY A 172 26.47 2.37 15.70
N ASP A 173 25.25 2.39 16.24
CA ASP A 173 24.44 1.17 16.44
C ASP A 173 23.91 0.64 15.10
N LEU A 174 23.57 1.54 14.17
CA LEU A 174 23.17 1.18 12.81
C LEU A 174 24.35 0.61 12.02
N ALA A 175 25.57 1.10 12.28
CA ALA A 175 26.79 0.57 11.70
C ALA A 175 27.15 -0.82 12.27
N GLU A 176 27.02 -1.01 13.59
CA GLU A 176 27.17 -2.32 14.26
C GLU A 176 26.17 -3.33 13.68
N TRP A 177 24.89 -2.97 13.61
CA TRP A 177 23.84 -3.79 13.02
C TRP A 177 24.11 -4.17 11.56
N LEU A 178 24.41 -3.19 10.69
CA LEU A 178 24.68 -3.43 9.27
C LEU A 178 26.11 -3.94 9.00
N SER A 179 26.87 -4.30 10.04
CA SER A 179 28.26 -4.79 9.95
C SER A 179 29.18 -3.88 9.12
N VAL A 180 28.99 -2.58 9.25
CA VAL A 180 29.67 -1.55 8.45
C VAL A 180 31.02 -1.20 9.10
N PRO A 181 32.14 -1.30 8.37
CA PRO A 181 33.46 -0.96 8.91
C PRO A 181 33.57 0.56 9.14
N VAL A 182 34.40 0.97 10.10
CA VAL A 182 34.44 2.34 10.66
C VAL A 182 34.57 3.42 9.58
N GLN A 183 35.43 3.22 8.57
CA GLN A 183 35.62 4.15 7.45
C GLN A 183 34.36 4.37 6.60
N GLY A 184 33.43 3.40 6.60
CA GLY A 184 32.12 3.44 5.96
C GLY A 184 30.99 3.99 6.84
N VAL A 185 31.30 4.57 8.00
CA VAL A 185 30.36 5.31 8.84
C VAL A 185 30.61 6.81 8.63
N LYS A 186 29.66 7.52 8.02
CA LYS A 186 29.78 8.97 7.78
C LYS A 186 28.69 9.73 8.52
N ARG A 187 29.09 10.69 9.37
CA ARG A 187 28.19 11.58 10.11
C ARG A 187 28.46 13.02 9.71
N PHE A 188 27.40 13.75 9.38
CA PHE A 188 27.40 15.17 9.08
C PHE A 188 26.21 15.80 9.82
N GLY A 189 26.41 16.92 10.50
CA GLY A 189 25.32 17.68 11.13
C GLY A 189 24.78 18.79 10.24
N GLU A 190 23.92 19.65 10.79
CA GLU A 190 23.33 20.78 10.06
C GLU A 190 24.37 21.84 9.62
N GLU A 191 25.58 21.83 10.19
CA GLU A 191 26.71 22.65 9.73
C GLU A 191 27.16 22.32 8.30
N MET A 192 26.90 21.09 7.84
CA MET A 192 27.21 20.59 6.50
C MET A 192 26.02 20.65 5.53
N ARG A 193 24.93 21.35 5.90
CA ARG A 193 23.78 21.57 5.03
C ARG A 193 24.07 22.67 4.01
N PRO A 194 23.86 22.46 2.69
CA PRO A 194 24.15 23.47 1.66
C PRO A 194 23.43 24.82 1.85
N VAL A 195 22.25 24.79 2.49
CA VAL A 195 21.46 25.98 2.86
C VAL A 195 21.12 25.84 4.34
N LYS A 196 21.67 26.72 5.19
CA LYS A 196 21.60 26.58 6.65
C LYS A 196 20.18 26.88 7.15
N LEU A 197 19.63 26.01 7.99
CA LEU A 197 18.34 26.26 8.63
C LEU A 197 18.48 27.03 9.94
N THR A 198 17.57 28.00 10.14
CA THR A 198 17.21 28.50 11.46
C THR A 198 15.83 27.95 11.84
N SER A 199 15.78 27.11 12.87
CA SER A 199 14.52 26.59 13.41
C SER A 199 14.01 27.39 14.61
N LYS A 200 12.68 27.52 14.72
CA LYS A 200 11.97 28.08 15.88
C LYS A 200 10.76 27.22 16.22
N VAL A 201 10.54 26.97 17.50
CA VAL A 201 9.36 26.26 18.01
C VAL A 201 8.60 27.21 18.93
N PHE A 202 7.32 27.45 18.63
CA PHE A 202 6.47 28.38 19.37
C PHE A 202 5.37 27.64 20.13
N GLY A 203 5.39 27.78 21.46
CA GLY A 203 4.43 27.17 22.37
C GLY A 203 3.20 28.05 22.62
N TYR A 204 2.09 27.72 21.96
CA TYR A 204 0.81 28.40 22.14
C TYR A 204 0.01 27.80 23.29
N ALA A 205 -0.80 28.64 23.95
CA ALA A 205 -1.71 28.17 25.00
C ALA A 205 -2.77 27.21 24.40
N PRO A 206 -3.13 26.12 25.10
CA PRO A 206 -4.12 25.15 24.61
C PRO A 206 -5.52 25.77 24.46
N ALA A 207 -6.37 25.12 23.67
CA ALA A 207 -7.78 25.47 23.50
C ALA A 207 -8.68 24.37 24.09
N LYS A 208 -10.02 24.52 24.00
CA LYS A 208 -10.98 23.53 24.51
C LYS A 208 -10.88 22.15 23.82
N ASN A 209 -10.33 22.12 22.61
CA ASN A 209 -9.99 20.93 21.82
C ASN A 209 -9.03 21.33 20.69
N ASP A 210 -8.42 20.35 20.02
CA ASP A 210 -7.38 20.59 19.02
C ASP A 210 -7.89 21.27 17.75
N PHE A 211 -9.16 21.07 17.38
CA PHE A 211 -9.80 21.84 16.30
C PHE A 211 -9.85 23.35 16.60
N MET A 212 -10.23 23.73 17.82
CA MET A 212 -10.19 25.13 18.26
C MET A 212 -8.75 25.65 18.40
N PHE A 213 -7.79 24.78 18.71
CA PHE A 213 -6.38 25.13 18.75
C PHE A 213 -5.84 25.45 17.35
N GLU A 214 -6.04 24.55 16.38
CA GLU A 214 -5.69 24.78 14.96
C GLU A 214 -6.33 26.05 14.38
N LYS A 215 -7.60 26.32 14.71
CA LYS A 215 -8.28 27.55 14.28
C LYS A 215 -7.69 28.80 14.94
N ARG A 216 -7.31 28.74 16.23
CA ARG A 216 -6.59 29.83 16.90
C ARG A 216 -5.24 30.11 16.24
N LEU A 217 -4.49 29.07 15.86
CA LEU A 217 -3.17 29.24 15.21
C LEU A 217 -3.24 30.01 13.88
N GLN A 218 -4.38 29.97 13.16
CA GLN A 218 -4.58 30.71 11.90
C GLN A 218 -4.29 32.21 12.04
N ASN A 219 -4.58 32.80 13.20
CA ASN A 219 -4.45 34.24 13.41
C ASN A 219 -3.01 34.74 13.49
N TYR A 220 -2.05 33.88 13.85
CA TYR A 220 -0.64 34.27 14.01
C TYR A 220 0.22 34.02 12.75
N ILE A 221 -0.32 33.36 11.72
CA ILE A 221 0.46 32.95 10.54
C ILE A 221 0.99 34.17 9.78
N PHE A 222 0.20 35.25 9.67
CA PHE A 222 0.63 36.47 8.99
C PHE A 222 1.80 37.15 9.71
N ASP A 223 1.68 37.37 11.02
CA ASP A 223 2.72 38.03 11.83
C ASP A 223 4.04 37.23 11.79
N VAL A 224 3.94 35.90 11.91
CA VAL A 224 5.06 34.97 11.80
C VAL A 224 5.70 35.00 10.39
N LEU A 225 4.89 35.09 9.32
CA LEU A 225 5.42 35.29 7.97
C LEU A 225 6.13 36.64 7.83
N MET A 226 5.57 37.74 8.35
CA MET A 226 6.20 39.06 8.26
C MET A 226 7.51 39.13 9.05
N GLN A 227 7.56 38.55 10.24
CA GLN A 227 8.75 38.54 11.10
C GLN A 227 9.89 37.70 10.52
N TYR A 228 9.60 36.58 9.83
CA TYR A 228 10.61 35.59 9.47
C TYR A 228 10.81 35.35 7.97
N SER A 229 9.79 35.50 7.11
CA SER A 229 9.92 35.13 5.69
C SER A 229 10.85 36.03 4.88
N ARG A 230 11.13 37.25 5.36
CA ARG A 230 11.90 38.29 4.64
C ARG A 230 11.35 38.60 3.24
N GLY A 231 10.05 38.39 3.00
CA GLY A 231 9.42 38.56 1.68
C GLY A 231 9.84 37.49 0.64
N LYS A 232 10.51 36.42 1.06
CA LYS A 232 10.77 35.22 0.23
C LYS A 232 9.61 34.21 0.34
N SER A 233 9.63 33.16 -0.47
CA SER A 233 8.54 32.19 -0.57
C SER A 233 8.38 31.31 0.69
N ALA A 234 7.14 30.90 0.97
CA ALA A 234 6.79 30.12 2.14
C ALA A 234 5.78 28.99 1.88
N LEU A 235 5.99 27.84 2.52
CA LEU A 235 4.98 26.79 2.68
C LEU A 235 4.38 26.82 4.09
N VAL A 236 3.07 26.72 4.19
CA VAL A 236 2.34 26.63 5.47
C VAL A 236 1.62 25.28 5.53
N PHE A 237 2.22 24.31 6.21
CA PHE A 237 1.65 22.97 6.39
C PHE A 237 0.51 22.97 7.41
N CYS A 238 -0.64 22.47 6.99
CA CYS A 238 -1.89 22.35 7.75
C CYS A 238 -2.33 20.88 7.79
N SER A 239 -2.95 20.45 8.90
CA SER A 239 -3.49 19.10 9.11
C SER A 239 -4.60 18.67 8.14
N THR A 240 -5.44 19.60 7.68
CA THR A 240 -6.66 19.30 6.92
C THR A 240 -6.77 20.12 5.64
N ARG A 241 -7.44 19.56 4.62
CA ARG A 241 -7.70 20.26 3.34
C ARG A 241 -8.39 21.61 3.57
N LYS A 242 -9.45 21.61 4.38
CA LYS A 242 -10.18 22.82 4.79
C LYS A 242 -9.30 23.78 5.60
N GLY A 243 -8.49 23.28 6.54
CA GLY A 243 -7.57 24.11 7.31
C GLY A 243 -6.44 24.74 6.49
N ALA A 244 -6.14 24.23 5.29
CA ALA A 244 -5.28 24.87 4.30
C ALA A 244 -6.01 25.96 3.50
N GLN A 245 -7.24 25.68 3.07
CA GLN A 245 -8.12 26.65 2.39
C GLN A 245 -8.42 27.88 3.27
N GLU A 246 -8.83 27.64 4.52
CA GLU A 246 -9.08 28.69 5.53
C GLU A 246 -7.82 29.53 5.80
N ALA A 247 -6.64 28.91 5.87
CA ALA A 247 -5.39 29.64 6.09
C ALA A 247 -5.02 30.53 4.88
N ALA A 248 -5.15 30.01 3.65
CA ALA A 248 -4.91 30.80 2.43
C ALA A 248 -5.91 31.95 2.29
N GLN A 249 -7.20 31.69 2.58
CA GLN A 249 -8.24 32.73 2.57
C GLN A 249 -7.97 33.79 3.64
N ARG A 250 -7.58 33.41 4.86
CA ARG A 250 -7.26 34.34 5.94
C ARG A 250 -6.04 35.21 5.61
N LEU A 251 -4.98 34.61 5.07
CA LEU A 251 -3.80 35.35 4.60
C LEU A 251 -4.16 36.31 3.45
N SER A 252 -5.02 35.90 2.52
CA SER A 252 -5.48 36.75 1.41
C SER A 252 -6.33 37.93 1.90
N GLN A 253 -7.21 37.72 2.89
CA GLN A 253 -7.97 38.79 3.55
C GLN A 253 -7.06 39.79 4.27
N THR A 254 -6.04 39.32 5.00
CA THR A 254 -5.07 40.21 5.66
C THR A 254 -4.19 40.92 4.65
N ALA A 255 -3.77 40.26 3.57
CA ALA A 255 -3.03 40.90 2.46
C ALA A 255 -3.86 42.01 1.77
N MET A 256 -5.16 41.77 1.57
CA MET A 256 -6.10 42.74 0.99
C MET A 256 -6.15 44.05 1.79
N THR A 257 -6.07 44.01 3.12
CA THR A 257 -6.11 45.24 3.95
C THR A 257 -4.89 46.15 3.80
N PHE A 258 -3.80 45.69 3.16
CA PHE A 258 -2.65 46.53 2.82
C PHE A 258 -2.73 47.16 1.41
N GLY A 259 -3.69 46.76 0.58
CA GLY A 259 -3.90 47.31 -0.76
C GLY A 259 -2.64 47.22 -1.64
N TYR A 260 -2.13 48.37 -2.10
CA TYR A 260 -0.88 48.46 -2.88
C TYR A 260 0.38 48.05 -2.08
N SER A 261 0.32 48.06 -0.75
CA SER A 261 1.41 47.63 0.14
C SER A 261 1.34 46.14 0.51
N ASN A 262 0.64 45.31 -0.28
CA ASN A 262 0.56 43.87 -0.06
C ASN A 262 1.98 43.23 -0.10
N PRO A 263 2.48 42.65 1.01
CA PRO A 263 3.85 42.13 1.11
C PRO A 263 4.13 40.89 0.23
N PHE A 264 3.11 40.29 -0.38
CA PHE A 264 3.24 39.14 -1.28
C PHE A 264 3.30 39.52 -2.78
N ILE A 265 3.08 40.80 -3.12
CA ILE A 265 3.16 41.32 -4.49
C ILE A 265 4.38 42.25 -4.61
N LYS A 266 5.27 41.94 -5.54
CA LYS A 266 6.56 42.62 -5.75
C LYS A 266 6.57 43.55 -6.97
N SER A 267 5.65 43.35 -7.93
CA SER A 267 5.55 44.18 -9.13
C SER A 267 4.14 44.15 -9.74
N LYS A 268 3.86 45.06 -10.69
CA LYS A 268 2.56 45.10 -11.40
C LYS A 268 2.41 43.94 -12.37
N GLU A 269 3.50 43.57 -13.03
CA GLU A 269 3.55 42.48 -14.02
C GLU A 269 3.31 41.11 -13.33
N GLN A 270 3.73 40.96 -12.06
CA GLN A 270 3.34 39.82 -11.23
C GLN A 270 1.82 39.79 -11.00
N LEU A 271 1.22 40.92 -10.63
CA LEU A 271 -0.23 41.02 -10.41
C LEU A 271 -1.03 40.73 -11.69
N GLU A 272 -0.52 41.12 -12.87
CA GLU A 272 -1.12 40.83 -14.16
C GLU A 272 -1.07 39.33 -14.50
N ARG A 273 0.09 38.67 -14.36
CA ARG A 273 0.19 37.20 -14.48
C ARG A 273 -0.71 36.45 -13.48
N LEU A 274 -0.88 36.99 -12.27
CA LEU A 274 -1.80 36.42 -11.26
C LEU A 274 -3.27 36.62 -11.62
N ARG A 275 -3.65 37.69 -12.32
CA ARG A 275 -5.01 37.89 -12.87
C ARG A 275 -5.30 36.89 -13.99
N GLU A 276 -4.38 36.71 -14.94
CA GLU A 276 -4.49 35.70 -15.99
C GLU A 276 -4.60 34.28 -15.41
N ALA A 277 -3.73 33.95 -14.46
CA ALA A 277 -3.76 32.68 -13.74
C ALA A 277 -5.07 32.46 -12.99
N SER A 278 -5.60 33.48 -12.31
CA SER A 278 -6.90 33.44 -11.64
C SER A 278 -8.02 33.08 -12.62
N LEU A 279 -8.12 33.78 -13.77
CA LEU A 279 -9.10 33.48 -14.81
C LEU A 279 -8.97 32.05 -15.39
N SER A 280 -7.77 31.47 -15.38
CA SER A 280 -7.51 30.11 -15.86
C SER A 280 -7.87 28.99 -14.87
N CYS A 281 -8.00 29.30 -13.58
CA CYS A 281 -8.19 28.34 -12.49
C CYS A 281 -9.67 27.91 -12.35
N SER A 282 -9.95 26.64 -12.01
CA SER A 282 -11.33 26.14 -11.88
C SER A 282 -11.95 26.29 -10.47
N ASP A 283 -11.12 26.35 -9.43
CA ASP A 283 -11.55 26.48 -8.04
C ASP A 283 -11.82 27.95 -7.65
N LYS A 284 -13.09 28.29 -7.39
CA LYS A 284 -13.53 29.66 -7.07
C LYS A 284 -12.85 30.29 -5.83
N GLN A 285 -12.46 29.50 -4.83
CA GLN A 285 -11.73 30.04 -3.68
C GLN A 285 -10.27 30.30 -4.03
N MET A 286 -9.69 29.45 -4.90
CA MET A 286 -8.35 29.66 -5.42
C MET A 286 -8.28 30.92 -6.30
N GLN A 287 -9.26 31.13 -7.18
CA GLN A 287 -9.38 32.33 -8.01
C GLN A 287 -9.21 33.62 -7.20
N SER A 288 -9.90 33.73 -6.05
CA SER A 288 -9.80 34.89 -5.17
C SER A 288 -8.47 35.01 -4.42
N ASN A 289 -7.83 33.89 -4.07
CA ASN A 289 -6.57 33.91 -3.29
C ASN A 289 -5.36 34.27 -4.16
N ILE A 290 -5.28 33.73 -5.40
CA ILE A 290 -4.15 33.93 -6.34
C ILE A 290 -3.83 35.42 -6.51
N LEU A 291 -4.86 36.27 -6.61
CA LEU A 291 -4.74 37.72 -6.80
C LEU A 291 -3.93 38.43 -5.71
N TYR A 292 -3.79 37.84 -4.53
CA TYR A 292 -3.05 38.39 -3.39
C TYR A 292 -1.66 37.74 -3.22
N GLY A 293 -1.19 36.92 -4.16
CA GLY A 293 0.10 36.21 -4.08
C GLY A 293 0.08 34.98 -3.17
N VAL A 294 -1.11 34.47 -2.84
CA VAL A 294 -1.34 33.35 -1.93
C VAL A 294 -2.12 32.24 -2.64
N GLY A 295 -1.74 30.98 -2.41
CA GLY A 295 -2.44 29.81 -2.93
C GLY A 295 -2.64 28.73 -1.86
N TYR A 296 -3.28 27.64 -2.24
CA TYR A 296 -3.27 26.42 -1.44
C TYR A 296 -2.98 25.17 -2.28
N HIS A 297 -2.51 24.10 -1.64
CA HIS A 297 -2.32 22.81 -2.28
C HIS A 297 -2.90 21.68 -1.42
N ASN A 298 -3.85 20.92 -1.98
CA ASN A 298 -4.39 19.75 -1.30
C ASN A 298 -4.99 18.75 -2.29
N GLY A 299 -5.13 17.49 -1.86
CA GLY A 299 -5.67 16.40 -2.68
C GLY A 299 -7.15 16.47 -3.06
N GLY A 300 -7.81 17.62 -2.90
CA GLY A 300 -9.14 17.93 -3.44
C GLY A 300 -9.11 18.78 -4.72
N LEU A 301 -8.02 19.49 -5.00
CA LEU A 301 -7.86 20.25 -6.25
C LEU A 301 -7.77 19.31 -7.46
N CYS A 302 -8.24 19.76 -8.63
CA CYS A 302 -8.03 19.04 -9.88
C CYS A 302 -6.55 19.11 -10.33
N LEU A 303 -6.11 18.20 -11.20
CA LEU A 303 -4.70 18.15 -11.64
C LEU A 303 -4.26 19.45 -12.35
N LYS A 304 -5.14 20.07 -13.15
CA LYS A 304 -4.87 21.35 -13.81
C LYS A 304 -4.53 22.46 -12.81
N ASP A 305 -5.35 22.61 -11.77
CA ASP A 305 -5.18 23.69 -10.78
C ASP A 305 -3.97 23.44 -9.86
N ARG A 306 -3.61 22.18 -9.57
CA ARG A 306 -2.36 21.85 -8.88
C ARG A 306 -1.15 22.28 -9.71
N ASN A 307 -1.05 21.80 -10.95
CA ASN A 307 0.05 22.13 -11.86
C ASN A 307 0.19 23.66 -12.07
N LEU A 308 -0.93 24.39 -12.10
CA LEU A 308 -0.95 25.86 -12.16
C LEU A 308 -0.31 26.49 -10.92
N ILE A 309 -0.78 26.13 -9.71
CA ILE A 309 -0.25 26.66 -8.45
C ILE A 309 1.22 26.28 -8.24
N GLU A 310 1.60 25.05 -8.58
CA GLU A 310 2.98 24.57 -8.55
C GLU A 310 3.88 25.40 -9.49
N SER A 311 3.43 25.68 -10.73
CA SER A 311 4.17 26.50 -11.69
C SER A 311 4.35 27.94 -11.21
N LEU A 312 3.29 28.56 -10.69
CA LEU A 312 3.32 29.95 -10.20
C LEU A 312 4.26 30.10 -8.99
N PHE A 313 4.29 29.11 -8.09
CA PHE A 313 5.21 29.11 -6.95
C PHE A 313 6.66 28.89 -7.36
N LEU A 314 6.92 27.99 -8.32
CA LEU A 314 8.27 27.76 -8.85
C LEU A 314 8.85 29.01 -9.54
N LYS A 315 8.00 29.76 -10.26
CA LYS A 315 8.29 31.07 -10.87
C LYS A 315 8.42 32.21 -9.85
N GLY A 316 7.87 32.03 -8.65
CA GLY A 316 7.82 33.07 -7.61
C GLY A 316 6.69 34.10 -7.79
N ASP A 317 5.69 33.82 -8.63
CA ASP A 317 4.49 34.65 -8.77
C ASP A 317 3.55 34.49 -7.57
N ILE A 318 3.43 33.27 -7.01
CA ILE A 318 2.82 33.03 -5.70
C ILE A 318 3.93 32.96 -4.65
N GLN A 319 3.83 33.76 -3.58
CA GLN A 319 4.80 33.74 -2.47
C GLN A 319 4.44 32.73 -1.40
N VAL A 320 3.15 32.48 -1.13
CA VAL A 320 2.73 31.60 -0.02
C VAL A 320 1.78 30.51 -0.50
N ILE A 321 2.08 29.25 -0.19
CA ILE A 321 1.13 28.13 -0.34
C ILE A 321 0.77 27.56 1.04
N CYS A 322 -0.53 27.55 1.36
CA CYS A 322 -1.04 26.73 2.46
C CYS A 322 -1.33 25.32 1.96
N THR A 323 -0.67 24.31 2.50
CA THR A 323 -0.69 22.93 1.98
C THR A 323 -1.02 21.91 3.06
N THR A 324 -1.51 20.73 2.70
CA THR A 324 -1.39 19.57 3.62
C THR A 324 -0.01 18.94 3.51
N ASN A 325 0.23 17.83 4.22
CA ASN A 325 1.37 16.92 4.01
C ASN A 325 1.55 16.41 2.55
N THR A 326 0.66 16.74 1.61
CA THR A 326 0.77 16.41 0.18
C THR A 326 1.99 17.03 -0.51
N LEU A 327 2.57 18.12 0.01
CA LEU A 327 3.85 18.67 -0.46
C LEU A 327 5.05 18.33 0.44
N ALA A 328 4.87 17.49 1.47
CA ALA A 328 6.01 16.99 2.25
C ALA A 328 6.82 15.96 1.44
N HIS A 329 6.18 15.20 0.55
CA HIS A 329 6.77 14.09 -0.22
C HIS A 329 6.42 14.20 -1.71
N GLY A 330 7.27 13.70 -2.62
CA GLY A 330 6.91 13.37 -4.00
C GLY A 330 6.89 14.51 -5.03
N ILE A 331 6.92 15.77 -4.61
CA ILE A 331 7.00 16.96 -5.50
C ILE A 331 8.07 17.93 -4.96
N ASN A 332 8.95 18.42 -5.83
CA ASN A 332 10.03 19.33 -5.43
C ASN A 332 9.60 20.81 -5.47
N LEU A 333 8.84 21.25 -4.47
CA LEU A 333 8.55 22.66 -4.20
C LEU A 333 9.35 23.18 -2.98
N PRO A 334 10.65 23.50 -3.12
CA PRO A 334 11.44 24.11 -2.05
C PRO A 334 11.08 25.60 -1.87
N ALA A 335 11.06 26.05 -0.62
CA ALA A 335 10.71 27.41 -0.21
C ALA A 335 11.72 27.95 0.80
N HIS A 336 11.87 29.27 0.89
CA HIS A 336 12.75 29.87 1.91
C HIS A 336 12.25 29.56 3.33
N THR A 337 10.94 29.63 3.56
CA THR A 337 10.33 29.43 4.88
C THR A 337 9.32 28.28 4.90
N VAL A 338 9.33 27.50 5.97
CA VAL A 338 8.32 26.49 6.27
C VAL A 338 7.68 26.81 7.61
N ILE A 339 6.35 26.88 7.64
CA ILE A 339 5.54 26.95 8.86
C ILE A 339 4.76 25.65 9.00
N ILE A 340 4.92 24.94 10.11
CA ILE A 340 4.10 23.79 10.50
C ILE A 340 3.04 24.29 11.49
N LYS A 341 1.82 24.50 10.99
CA LYS A 341 0.67 25.02 11.73
C LYS A 341 -0.07 23.86 12.41
N SER A 342 0.14 23.71 13.71
CA SER A 342 -0.17 22.53 14.54
C SER A 342 0.76 21.35 14.26
N THR A 343 1.19 20.69 15.32
CA THR A 343 1.96 19.44 15.29
C THR A 343 1.08 18.20 15.37
N GLN A 344 -0.22 18.39 15.58
CA GLN A 344 -1.21 17.34 15.45
C GLN A 344 -1.96 17.41 14.12
N HIS A 345 -2.48 16.26 13.72
CA HIS A 345 -3.44 16.11 12.64
C HIS A 345 -4.60 15.23 13.08
N PHE A 346 -5.78 15.46 12.50
CA PHE A 346 -6.88 14.51 12.59
C PHE A 346 -6.56 13.32 11.68
N ASN A 347 -6.02 12.24 12.27
CA ASN A 347 -5.83 10.99 11.55
C ASN A 347 -7.22 10.45 11.19
N LYS A 348 -7.58 10.43 9.90
CA LYS A 348 -8.97 10.14 9.47
C LYS A 348 -9.41 8.70 9.72
N GLU A 349 -8.47 7.76 9.65
CA GLU A 349 -8.68 6.33 9.81
C GLU A 349 -9.01 6.01 11.27
N LYS A 350 -8.19 6.49 12.21
CA LYS A 350 -8.50 6.39 13.65
C LYS A 350 -9.62 7.36 14.06
N GLY A 351 -9.76 8.46 13.33
CA GLY A 351 -10.69 9.57 13.55
C GLY A 351 -10.49 10.26 14.90
N LEU A 352 -9.22 10.42 15.28
CA LEU A 352 -8.79 11.11 16.49
C LEU A 352 -7.54 11.94 16.17
N TYR A 353 -7.30 12.99 16.96
CA TYR A 353 -6.10 13.81 16.78
C TYR A 353 -4.87 13.07 17.28
N MET A 354 -3.84 13.00 16.44
CA MET A 354 -2.53 12.42 16.74
C MET A 354 -1.45 13.44 16.43
N GLU A 355 -0.33 13.40 17.15
CA GLU A 355 0.91 14.04 16.66
C GLU A 355 1.26 13.50 15.26
N TYR A 356 1.92 14.30 14.43
CA TYR A 356 2.52 13.80 13.20
C TYR A 356 3.67 12.82 13.48
N ASP A 357 3.86 11.87 12.58
CA ASP A 357 5.07 11.05 12.58
C ASP A 357 6.31 11.94 12.40
N ARG A 358 7.38 11.64 13.15
CA ARG A 358 8.65 12.39 13.15
C ARG A 358 9.21 12.60 11.76
N SER A 359 9.15 11.56 10.93
CA SER A 359 9.55 11.59 9.52
C SER A 359 8.73 12.60 8.71
N THR A 360 7.41 12.67 8.92
CA THR A 360 6.55 13.68 8.27
C THR A 360 6.97 15.10 8.66
N ILE A 361 7.27 15.36 9.94
CA ILE A 361 7.78 16.67 10.39
C ILE A 361 9.13 16.98 9.74
N LEU A 362 10.09 16.06 9.78
CA LEU A 362 11.42 16.25 9.18
C LEU A 362 11.37 16.46 7.66
N GLN A 363 10.43 15.82 6.95
CA GLN A 363 10.22 16.02 5.51
C GLN A 363 9.52 17.36 5.21
N MET A 364 8.61 17.84 6.06
CA MET A 364 8.11 19.23 5.99
C MET A 364 9.24 20.24 6.17
N CYS A 365 10.06 20.09 7.23
CA CYS A 365 11.25 20.90 7.48
C CYS A 365 12.29 20.81 6.36
N GLY A 366 12.35 19.67 5.66
CA GLY A 366 13.17 19.44 4.48
C GLY A 366 12.83 20.31 3.27
N ARG A 367 11.66 20.96 3.25
CA ARG A 367 11.26 21.91 2.19
C ARG A 367 11.76 23.34 2.43
N ALA A 368 12.38 23.62 3.58
CA ALA A 368 12.98 24.92 3.89
C ALA A 368 14.39 25.07 3.31
N GLY A 369 14.65 26.23 2.71
CA GLY A 369 15.87 26.56 1.99
C GLY A 369 15.90 25.96 0.58
N ARG A 370 15.97 26.80 -0.46
CA ARG A 370 16.04 26.37 -1.87
C ARG A 370 17.46 26.57 -2.45
N PRO A 371 18.34 25.55 -2.53
CA PRO A 371 19.58 25.67 -3.30
C PRO A 371 19.27 25.85 -4.80
N PRO A 372 20.05 26.65 -5.57
CA PRO A 372 21.04 27.66 -5.16
C PRO A 372 20.42 29.08 -4.98
N PHE A 373 19.11 29.19 -4.81
CA PHE A 373 18.35 30.45 -4.76
C PHE A 373 18.35 31.10 -3.36
N ASP A 374 18.60 30.31 -2.32
CA ASP A 374 18.68 30.71 -0.91
C ASP A 374 20.06 30.42 -0.32
N ASP A 375 20.52 31.35 0.51
CA ASP A 375 21.66 31.26 1.44
C ASP A 375 21.26 30.59 2.77
N THR A 376 20.04 30.86 3.21
CA THR A 376 19.46 30.48 4.49
C THR A 376 18.03 30.00 4.31
N GLY A 377 17.57 29.12 5.19
CA GLY A 377 16.18 28.67 5.25
C GLY A 377 15.64 28.77 6.67
N ILE A 378 14.31 28.88 6.83
CA ILE A 378 13.68 29.05 8.13
C ILE A 378 12.56 28.02 8.33
N VAL A 379 12.57 27.36 9.49
CA VAL A 379 11.56 26.39 9.92
C VAL A 379 10.88 26.89 11.18
N ILE A 380 9.55 26.89 11.19
CA ILE A 380 8.74 27.39 12.29
C ILE A 380 7.69 26.35 12.65
N ILE A 381 7.73 25.82 13.88
CA ILE A 381 6.77 24.84 14.37
C ILE A 381 5.84 25.51 15.38
N MET A 382 4.54 25.54 15.10
CA MET A 382 3.51 26.09 15.96
C MET A 382 2.84 24.95 16.73
N THR A 383 3.17 24.79 18.01
CA THR A 383 2.75 23.66 18.85
C THR A 383 2.18 24.12 20.20
N ARG A 384 1.72 23.19 21.04
CA ARG A 384 1.24 23.51 22.40
C ARG A 384 2.44 23.72 23.33
N ARG A 385 2.28 24.54 24.38
CA ARG A 385 3.38 24.87 25.33
C ARG A 385 4.06 23.66 25.97
N ASP A 386 3.31 22.60 26.22
CA ASP A 386 3.79 21.33 26.79
C ASP A 386 4.76 20.57 25.86
N THR A 387 4.59 20.72 24.55
CA THR A 387 5.20 19.88 23.51
C THR A 387 6.35 20.57 22.76
N VAL A 388 6.67 21.83 23.11
CA VAL A 388 7.81 22.59 22.53
C VAL A 388 9.11 21.78 22.56
N HIS A 389 9.47 21.27 23.74
CA HIS A 389 10.73 20.54 23.97
C HIS A 389 10.88 19.27 23.10
N LEU A 390 9.77 18.60 22.77
CA LEU A 390 9.76 17.41 21.91
C LEU A 390 10.22 17.78 20.49
N TYR A 391 9.70 18.88 19.96
CA TYR A 391 10.00 19.34 18.60
C TYR A 391 11.37 20.03 18.51
N GLU A 392 11.84 20.68 19.57
CA GLU A 392 13.23 21.15 19.66
C GLU A 392 14.23 19.99 19.65
N ASN A 393 13.98 18.93 20.44
CA ASN A 393 14.82 17.73 20.46
C ASN A 393 14.84 16.98 19.11
N LEU A 394 13.71 16.92 18.41
CA LEU A 394 13.60 16.35 17.07
C LEU A 394 14.42 17.16 16.04
N LEU A 395 14.29 18.49 16.04
CA LEU A 395 15.00 19.38 15.12
C LEU A 395 16.52 19.39 15.36
N ASN A 396 16.96 19.24 16.60
CA ASN A 396 18.38 19.15 16.96
C ASN A 396 19.02 17.78 16.63
N GLY A 397 18.26 16.79 16.14
CA GLY A 397 18.77 15.45 15.85
C GLY A 397 19.19 14.68 17.10
N CYS A 398 18.57 14.96 18.26
CA CYS A 398 18.91 14.37 19.55
C CYS A 398 18.21 13.03 19.84
N GLU A 399 17.26 12.60 18.99
CA GLU A 399 16.45 11.42 19.27
C GLU A 399 17.12 10.10 18.86
N ILE A 400 17.29 9.21 19.84
CA ILE A 400 17.79 7.85 19.64
C ILE A 400 16.80 7.02 18.81
N VAL A 401 17.30 6.34 17.78
CA VAL A 401 16.51 5.39 16.98
C VAL A 401 16.48 4.04 17.71
N GLU A 402 15.31 3.60 18.15
CA GLU A 402 15.07 2.29 18.76
C GLU A 402 14.50 1.28 17.74
N SER A 403 14.45 -0.01 18.10
CA SER A 403 13.75 -1.04 17.32
C SER A 403 12.28 -1.17 17.74
N GLN A 404 11.39 -1.48 16.79
CA GLN A 404 10.02 -1.91 17.09
C GLN A 404 9.80 -3.44 16.95
N LEU A 405 10.80 -4.21 16.51
CA LEU A 405 10.64 -5.61 16.08
C LEU A 405 10.08 -6.52 17.18
N LEU A 406 10.45 -6.31 18.44
CA LEU A 406 9.99 -7.13 19.57
C LEU A 406 8.45 -7.20 19.68
N SER A 407 7.75 -6.15 19.23
CA SER A 407 6.28 -6.09 19.28
C SER A 407 5.54 -7.01 18.29
N CYS A 408 6.24 -7.55 17.29
CA CYS A 408 5.69 -8.40 16.22
C CYS A 408 6.68 -9.50 15.79
N VAL A 409 7.62 -9.84 16.69
CA VAL A 409 8.66 -10.84 16.42
C VAL A 409 8.06 -12.22 16.18
N THR A 410 6.90 -12.51 16.77
CA THR A 410 6.10 -13.73 16.58
C THR A 410 5.68 -13.93 15.12
N GLU A 411 5.13 -12.89 14.47
CA GLU A 411 4.76 -12.91 13.05
C GLU A 411 5.98 -13.01 12.11
N HIS A 412 7.10 -12.39 12.47
CA HIS A 412 8.32 -12.45 11.68
C HIS A 412 9.01 -13.83 11.80
N LEU A 413 9.18 -14.37 13.00
CA LEU A 413 9.72 -15.72 13.23
C LEU A 413 8.89 -16.79 12.50
N THR A 414 7.56 -16.73 12.59
CA THR A 414 6.69 -17.67 11.84
C THR A 414 6.97 -17.61 10.34
N ALA A 415 7.13 -16.40 9.78
CA ALA A 415 7.33 -16.23 8.36
C ALA A 415 8.68 -16.76 7.87
N GLU A 416 9.74 -16.65 8.67
CA GLU A 416 11.06 -17.23 8.38
C GLU A 416 11.07 -18.76 8.53
N ILE A 417 10.34 -19.32 9.50
CA ILE A 417 10.15 -20.77 9.63
C ILE A 417 9.34 -21.30 8.43
N VAL A 418 8.34 -20.54 7.96
CA VAL A 418 7.58 -20.86 6.74
C VAL A 418 8.45 -20.81 5.47
N GLN A 419 9.46 -19.94 5.40
CA GLN A 419 10.43 -19.91 4.30
C GLN A 419 11.54 -20.97 4.43
N MET A 420 11.62 -21.69 5.57
CA MET A 420 12.78 -22.50 5.97
C MET A 420 14.10 -21.70 6.15
N THR A 421 14.06 -20.36 6.27
CA THR A 421 15.23 -19.55 6.69
C THR A 421 15.65 -19.92 8.12
N ILE A 422 14.69 -20.32 8.94
CA ILE A 422 14.85 -20.75 10.33
C ILE A 422 14.29 -22.19 10.46
N PRO A 423 15.12 -23.22 10.22
CA PRO A 423 14.71 -24.62 10.34
C PRO A 423 14.84 -25.17 11.78
N ASP A 424 15.53 -24.45 12.68
CA ASP A 424 15.86 -24.89 14.03
C ASP A 424 15.94 -23.68 15.00
N ILE A 425 15.95 -23.94 16.31
CA ILE A 425 15.96 -22.89 17.33
C ILE A 425 17.28 -22.10 17.41
N ILE A 426 18.41 -22.69 17.00
CA ILE A 426 19.72 -22.03 16.95
C ILE A 426 19.73 -20.98 15.83
N LYS A 427 19.09 -21.28 14.70
CA LYS A 427 18.86 -20.34 13.59
C LYS A 427 17.82 -19.27 13.94
N ALA A 428 16.85 -19.58 14.80
CA ALA A 428 15.95 -18.56 15.35
C ALA A 428 16.71 -17.52 16.17
N ILE A 429 17.62 -18.01 17.03
CA ILE A 429 18.54 -17.19 17.81
C ILE A 429 19.49 -16.41 16.89
N GLU A 430 20.09 -17.04 15.86
CA GLU A 430 21.01 -16.36 14.93
C GLU A 430 20.31 -15.24 14.14
N TRP A 431 19.08 -15.45 13.66
CA TRP A 431 18.29 -14.42 12.98
C TRP A 431 17.99 -13.24 13.90
N MET A 432 17.60 -13.50 15.16
CA MET A 432 17.42 -12.43 16.16
C MET A 432 18.75 -11.73 16.49
N LYS A 433 19.88 -12.42 16.57
CA LYS A 433 21.21 -11.79 16.75
C LYS A 433 21.66 -10.98 15.52
N CYS A 434 21.03 -11.14 14.35
CA CYS A 434 21.25 -10.30 13.15
C CYS A 434 20.40 -9.02 13.11
N SER A 435 19.46 -8.86 14.06
CA SER A 435 18.49 -7.76 14.13
C SER A 435 19.07 -6.47 14.73
N TYR A 436 18.33 -5.36 14.62
CA TYR A 436 18.68 -4.08 15.25
C TYR A 436 18.23 -4.07 16.72
N LEU A 437 17.15 -4.79 17.03
CA LEU A 437 16.67 -5.12 18.36
C LEU A 437 17.80 -5.69 19.24
N PHE A 438 18.58 -6.66 18.75
CA PHE A 438 19.69 -7.24 19.52
C PHE A 438 20.76 -6.20 19.89
N VAL A 439 21.11 -5.30 18.96
CA VAL A 439 22.01 -4.18 19.25
C VAL A 439 21.35 -3.27 20.29
N ARG A 440 20.11 -2.84 20.09
CA ARG A 440 19.43 -1.89 20.99
C ARG A 440 19.12 -2.45 22.37
N MET A 441 18.85 -3.75 22.53
CA MET A 441 18.75 -4.43 23.82
C MET A 441 20.06 -4.32 24.61
N LYS A 442 21.23 -4.45 23.95
CA LYS A 442 22.54 -4.27 24.59
C LYS A 442 22.85 -2.81 24.97
N LYS A 443 22.28 -1.82 24.25
CA LYS A 443 22.53 -0.37 24.48
C LYS A 443 21.52 0.29 25.43
N ASN A 444 20.28 -0.19 25.48
CA ASN A 444 19.20 0.35 26.30
C ASN A 444 18.26 -0.76 26.82
N PRO A 445 18.72 -1.61 27.77
CA PRO A 445 17.95 -2.79 28.19
C PRO A 445 16.56 -2.46 28.75
N GLN A 446 16.44 -1.36 29.49
CA GLN A 446 15.20 -0.91 30.14
C GLN A 446 14.05 -0.71 29.16
N LYS A 447 14.34 -0.23 27.93
CA LYS A 447 13.36 0.01 26.87
C LYS A 447 12.64 -1.26 26.42
N TYR A 448 13.27 -2.42 26.61
CA TYR A 448 12.79 -3.75 26.22
C TYR A 448 12.40 -4.60 27.46
N ALA A 449 12.02 -3.93 28.56
CA ALA A 449 11.63 -4.51 29.85
C ALA A 449 12.71 -5.34 30.59
N ILE A 450 13.96 -5.29 30.13
CA ILE A 450 15.09 -6.01 30.74
C ILE A 450 15.50 -5.30 32.04
N ARG A 451 15.69 -6.07 33.12
CA ARG A 451 16.06 -5.52 34.44
C ARG A 451 17.49 -4.95 34.44
N ASN A 452 17.67 -3.82 35.14
CA ASN A 452 18.99 -3.23 35.39
C ASN A 452 19.92 -4.18 36.16
N GLY A 453 21.23 -4.06 35.91
CA GLY A 453 22.27 -4.80 36.62
C GLY A 453 22.60 -6.17 36.04
N ILE A 454 21.87 -6.65 35.04
CA ILE A 454 22.27 -7.82 34.25
C ILE A 454 23.55 -7.47 33.46
N PRO A 455 24.68 -8.19 33.65
CA PRO A 455 25.92 -7.90 32.94
C PRO A 455 25.82 -8.32 31.45
N ASN A 456 26.59 -7.65 30.59
CA ASN A 456 26.46 -7.78 29.13
C ASN A 456 26.53 -9.21 28.57
N HIS A 457 27.24 -10.14 29.23
CA HIS A 457 27.29 -11.54 28.80
C HIS A 457 25.93 -12.26 28.97
N ASN A 458 25.11 -11.87 29.93
CA ASN A 458 23.76 -12.41 30.15
C ASN A 458 22.70 -11.76 29.26
N MET A 459 23.03 -10.70 28.49
CA MET A 459 22.09 -10.10 27.53
C MET A 459 21.81 -11.03 26.33
N GLU A 460 22.78 -11.87 25.95
CA GLU A 460 22.57 -12.86 24.89
C GLU A 460 21.66 -13.97 25.39
N LYS A 461 21.90 -14.50 26.60
CA LYS A 461 20.98 -15.44 27.24
C LYS A 461 19.56 -14.89 27.36
N HIS A 462 19.38 -13.64 27.80
CA HIS A 462 18.03 -13.08 27.93
C HIS A 462 17.32 -12.90 26.58
N MET A 463 18.06 -12.64 25.50
CA MET A 463 17.52 -12.65 24.14
C MET A 463 17.15 -14.08 23.70
N GLU A 464 17.98 -15.07 24.04
CA GLU A 464 17.72 -16.50 23.80
C GLU A 464 16.48 -16.97 24.54
N ASP A 465 16.32 -16.62 25.83
CA ASP A 465 15.13 -16.89 26.64
C ASP A 465 13.85 -16.34 25.95
N ILE A 466 13.89 -15.10 25.43
CA ILE A 466 12.78 -14.49 24.67
C ILE A 466 12.51 -15.24 23.36
N CYS A 467 13.56 -15.64 22.63
CA CYS A 467 13.40 -16.41 21.39
C CYS A 467 12.74 -17.77 21.67
N ILE A 468 13.18 -18.46 22.72
CA ILE A 468 12.63 -19.73 23.19
C ILE A 468 11.16 -19.54 23.63
N GLU A 469 10.83 -18.47 24.35
CA GLU A 469 9.44 -18.13 24.71
C GLU A 469 8.55 -18.01 23.46
N LYS A 470 9.01 -17.30 22.42
CA LYS A 470 8.21 -17.04 21.22
C LYS A 470 8.11 -18.23 20.27
N VAL A 471 9.15 -19.05 20.13
CA VAL A 471 9.07 -20.33 19.40
C VAL A 471 8.11 -21.29 20.12
N ASN A 472 8.14 -21.35 21.46
CA ASN A 472 7.18 -22.12 22.25
C ASN A 472 5.75 -21.57 22.15
N GLU A 473 5.56 -20.25 22.08
CA GLU A 473 4.25 -19.62 21.84
C GLU A 473 3.65 -20.01 20.47
N LEU A 474 4.47 -20.02 19.42
CA LEU A 474 4.06 -20.47 18.08
C LEU A 474 3.69 -21.96 18.03
N SER A 475 4.45 -22.81 18.73
CA SER A 475 4.19 -24.25 18.82
C SER A 475 2.88 -24.53 19.59
N ARG A 476 2.70 -23.90 20.76
CA ARG A 476 1.49 -24.01 21.59
C ARG A 476 0.21 -23.62 20.84
N HIS A 477 0.30 -22.65 19.93
CA HIS A 477 -0.82 -22.19 19.10
C HIS A 477 -0.82 -22.80 17.69
N GLN A 478 -0.12 -23.92 17.46
CA GLN A 478 -0.15 -24.72 16.23
C GLN A 478 0.19 -23.94 14.93
N MET A 479 0.97 -22.86 15.03
CA MET A 479 1.53 -22.18 13.86
C MET A 479 2.73 -22.97 13.29
N ILE A 480 3.46 -23.63 14.18
CA ILE A 480 4.60 -24.50 13.87
C ILE A 480 4.48 -25.80 14.68
N TRP A 481 5.18 -26.82 14.23
CA TRP A 481 5.53 -28.02 15.00
C TRP A 481 7.02 -27.93 15.39
N MET A 482 7.35 -28.52 16.52
CA MET A 482 8.69 -28.58 17.08
C MET A 482 8.86 -29.97 17.73
N ASP A 483 10.06 -30.53 17.63
CA ASP A 483 10.50 -31.74 18.32
C ASP A 483 10.78 -31.49 19.81
N GLU A 484 10.97 -32.56 20.60
CA GLU A 484 11.13 -32.45 22.06
C GLU A 484 12.38 -31.65 22.48
N ASP A 485 13.46 -31.72 21.68
CA ASP A 485 14.72 -31.01 21.91
C ASP A 485 14.80 -29.61 21.23
N GLY A 486 13.89 -29.28 20.32
CA GLY A 486 13.90 -28.02 19.57
C GLY A 486 14.90 -27.94 18.39
N PHE A 487 15.47 -29.06 17.96
CA PHE A 487 16.38 -29.14 16.81
C PHE A 487 15.68 -29.02 15.45
N LEU A 488 14.35 -29.17 15.37
CA LEU A 488 13.61 -29.21 14.11
C LEU A 488 12.26 -28.49 14.17
N LEU A 489 12.25 -27.24 13.68
CA LEU A 489 11.04 -26.44 13.51
C LEU A 489 10.41 -26.72 12.14
N LYS A 490 9.10 -27.00 12.10
CA LYS A 490 8.35 -27.23 10.86
C LYS A 490 7.11 -26.33 10.81
N PRO A 491 6.90 -25.55 9.74
CA PRO A 491 5.70 -24.72 9.60
C PRO A 491 4.45 -25.57 9.34
N LEU A 492 3.43 -25.40 10.19
CA LEU A 492 2.10 -25.98 10.03
C LEU A 492 1.20 -25.05 9.17
N ASP A 493 0.14 -25.60 8.59
CA ASP A 493 -0.75 -24.85 7.71
C ASP A 493 -1.32 -23.55 8.31
N PRO A 494 -1.68 -23.44 9.61
CA PRO A 494 -2.08 -22.17 10.19
C PRO A 494 -0.99 -21.09 10.10
N GLY A 495 0.28 -21.43 10.38
CA GLY A 495 1.41 -20.51 10.25
C GLY A 495 1.74 -20.17 8.80
N ARG A 496 1.60 -21.14 7.87
CA ARG A 496 1.71 -20.92 6.42
C ARG A 496 0.65 -19.94 5.91
N LEU A 497 -0.59 -20.09 6.36
CA LEU A 497 -1.71 -19.23 5.98
C LEU A 497 -1.58 -17.82 6.56
N MET A 498 -1.26 -17.69 7.85
CA MET A 498 -0.95 -16.40 8.49
C MET A 498 0.16 -15.64 7.73
N THR A 499 1.22 -16.37 7.33
CA THR A 499 2.33 -15.82 6.54
C THR A 499 1.90 -15.43 5.13
N LYS A 500 1.17 -16.29 4.41
CA LYS A 500 0.66 -16.07 3.05
C LYS A 500 -0.25 -14.83 2.96
N TYR A 501 -1.16 -14.68 3.92
CA TYR A 501 -2.12 -13.58 3.94
C TYR A 501 -1.62 -12.33 4.69
N TYR A 502 -0.40 -12.38 5.25
CA TYR A 502 0.24 -11.31 6.03
C TYR A 502 -0.66 -10.84 7.20
N LEU A 503 -1.20 -11.81 7.95
CA LEU A 503 -2.06 -11.57 9.11
C LEU A 503 -1.25 -11.53 10.41
N LYS A 504 -1.80 -10.88 11.43
CA LYS A 504 -1.31 -10.90 12.81
C LYS A 504 -1.63 -12.22 13.51
N PHE A 505 -0.84 -12.52 14.53
CA PHE A 505 -0.94 -13.74 15.33
C PHE A 505 -2.30 -13.91 16.03
N ASP A 506 -2.83 -12.83 16.63
CA ASP A 506 -4.15 -12.87 17.28
C ASP A 506 -5.31 -13.05 16.30
N THR A 507 -5.24 -12.43 15.11
CA THR A 507 -6.24 -12.67 14.05
C THR A 507 -6.23 -14.13 13.63
N MET A 508 -5.05 -14.75 13.43
CA MET A 508 -5.00 -16.17 13.08
C MET A 508 -5.53 -17.06 14.21
N LYS A 509 -5.26 -16.74 15.48
CA LYS A 509 -5.89 -17.44 16.62
C LYS A 509 -7.42 -17.31 16.58
N HIS A 510 -7.99 -16.15 16.25
CA HIS A 510 -9.45 -16.01 16.09
C HIS A 510 -10.02 -16.86 14.93
N ILE A 511 -9.30 -16.98 13.82
CA ILE A 511 -9.67 -17.89 12.71
C ILE A 511 -9.66 -19.36 13.17
N MET A 512 -8.66 -19.75 13.97
CA MET A 512 -8.51 -21.13 14.42
C MET A 512 -9.55 -21.57 15.45
N HIS A 513 -10.07 -20.64 16.25
CA HIS A 513 -11.14 -20.87 17.24
C HIS A 513 -12.55 -20.67 16.65
N ALA A 514 -12.69 -20.59 15.33
CA ALA A 514 -14.00 -20.55 14.69
C ALA A 514 -14.81 -21.84 14.96
N PRO A 515 -16.13 -21.76 15.17
CA PRO A 515 -16.95 -22.95 15.43
C PRO A 515 -17.05 -23.85 14.20
N GLU A 516 -17.31 -25.14 14.40
CA GLU A 516 -17.33 -26.12 13.32
C GLU A 516 -18.42 -25.82 12.28
N ASN A 517 -19.63 -25.45 12.73
CA ASN A 517 -20.69 -24.95 11.85
C ASN A 517 -20.61 -23.41 11.69
N CYS A 518 -19.44 -22.87 11.34
CA CYS A 518 -19.24 -21.42 11.13
C CYS A 518 -20.19 -20.87 10.06
N SER A 519 -21.18 -20.09 10.47
CA SER A 519 -22.07 -19.36 9.57
C SER A 519 -21.38 -18.12 8.97
N LEU A 520 -22.05 -17.51 7.99
CA LEU A 520 -21.65 -16.23 7.44
C LEU A 520 -21.61 -15.11 8.51
N GLU A 521 -22.45 -15.19 9.54
CA GLU A 521 -22.43 -14.20 10.63
C GLU A 521 -21.24 -14.42 11.57
N GLU A 522 -20.93 -15.66 11.99
CA GLU A 522 -19.71 -15.91 12.78
C GLU A 522 -18.46 -15.53 11.99
N ALA A 523 -18.43 -15.80 10.69
CA ALA A 523 -17.31 -15.42 9.84
C ALA A 523 -17.11 -13.89 9.82
N LEU A 524 -18.20 -13.12 9.76
CA LEU A 524 -18.15 -11.66 9.88
C LEU A 524 -17.75 -11.20 11.30
N ARG A 525 -18.25 -11.86 12.36
CA ARG A 525 -17.87 -11.56 13.75
C ARG A 525 -16.38 -11.81 14.00
N ILE A 526 -15.75 -12.81 13.38
CA ILE A 526 -14.29 -13.04 13.43
C ILE A 526 -13.54 -11.85 12.83
N ILE A 527 -13.95 -11.35 11.66
CA ILE A 527 -13.36 -10.13 11.05
C ILE A 527 -13.52 -8.93 11.99
N CYS A 528 -14.64 -8.79 12.70
CA CYS A 528 -14.89 -7.66 13.60
C CYS A 528 -13.93 -7.58 14.80
N HIS A 529 -13.36 -8.72 15.22
CA HIS A 529 -12.37 -8.77 16.31
C HIS A 529 -10.93 -8.59 15.81
N ALA A 530 -10.69 -8.76 14.50
CA ALA A 530 -9.35 -8.83 13.90
C ALA A 530 -8.46 -7.61 14.21
N GLU A 531 -7.17 -7.90 14.36
CA GLU A 531 -6.16 -6.95 14.79
C GLU A 531 -5.57 -6.10 13.65
N GLU A 532 -5.85 -6.43 12.39
CA GLU A 532 -5.58 -5.57 11.23
C GLU A 532 -6.39 -4.27 11.26
N ILE A 533 -7.51 -4.26 12.01
CA ILE A 533 -8.47 -3.15 12.10
C ILE A 533 -8.74 -2.67 13.54
N SER A 534 -7.90 -3.05 14.52
CA SER A 534 -8.01 -2.59 15.92
C SER A 534 -7.75 -1.08 16.11
N TRP A 535 -7.21 -0.41 15.08
CA TRP A 535 -7.15 1.05 15.00
C TRP A 535 -8.51 1.71 14.71
N ILE A 536 -9.53 0.98 14.26
CA ILE A 536 -10.90 1.50 14.13
C ILE A 536 -11.50 1.59 15.54
N GLN A 537 -11.93 2.80 15.90
CA GLN A 537 -12.45 3.13 17.23
C GLN A 537 -13.85 3.73 17.13
N LEU A 538 -14.69 3.50 18.15
CA LEU A 538 -16.06 4.01 18.21
C LEU A 538 -16.09 5.43 18.80
N ARG A 539 -16.44 6.42 17.97
CA ARG A 539 -16.35 7.85 18.29
C ARG A 539 -17.72 8.35 18.81
N ARG A 540 -17.72 9.32 19.75
CA ARG A 540 -18.94 9.71 20.49
C ARG A 540 -20.07 10.24 19.59
N ASN A 541 -19.71 10.97 18.53
CA ASN A 541 -20.62 11.55 17.54
C ASN A 541 -21.26 10.52 16.60
N GLU A 542 -20.65 9.35 16.42
CA GLU A 542 -21.11 8.31 15.49
C GLU A 542 -22.25 7.46 16.09
N LYS A 543 -22.30 7.36 17.43
CA LYS A 543 -23.19 6.45 18.14
C LYS A 543 -24.66 6.62 17.76
N LYS A 544 -25.15 7.84 17.49
CA LYS A 544 -26.53 8.03 17.04
C LYS A 544 -26.77 7.33 15.70
N LEU A 545 -25.97 7.66 14.69
CA LEU A 545 -26.09 7.09 13.34
C LEU A 545 -25.95 5.55 13.36
N LEU A 546 -25.02 5.01 14.15
CA LEU A 546 -24.86 3.56 14.30
C LEU A 546 -26.04 2.90 15.04
N ASN A 547 -26.68 3.58 16.01
CA ASN A 547 -27.92 3.08 16.62
C ASN A 547 -29.09 3.10 15.62
N ASP A 548 -29.23 4.19 14.85
CA ASP A 548 -30.31 4.37 13.87
C ASP A 548 -30.19 3.31 12.76
N VAL A 549 -28.98 3.07 12.26
CA VAL A 549 -28.67 2.03 11.27
C VAL A 549 -28.82 0.62 11.85
N ASN A 550 -28.42 0.35 13.10
CA ASN A 550 -28.67 -0.97 13.74
C ASN A 550 -30.16 -1.21 14.08
N ASN A 551 -30.94 -0.16 14.31
CA ASN A 551 -32.38 -0.28 14.50
C ASN A 551 -33.06 -0.75 13.20
N ASP A 552 -32.56 -0.28 12.05
CA ASP A 552 -32.92 -0.74 10.70
C ASP A 552 -34.43 -0.93 10.52
N LYS A 553 -35.12 0.19 10.29
CA LYS A 553 -36.59 0.24 10.11
C LYS A 553 -37.04 -0.40 8.81
N ASP A 554 -36.19 -0.31 7.79
CA ASP A 554 -36.52 -0.62 6.40
C ASP A 554 -36.09 -2.05 6.01
N GLY A 555 -35.56 -2.83 6.96
CA GLY A 555 -35.16 -4.23 6.76
C GLY A 555 -33.92 -4.41 5.88
N ARG A 556 -33.05 -3.40 5.80
CA ARG A 556 -31.88 -3.36 4.91
C ARG A 556 -30.74 -4.28 5.34
N LEU A 557 -30.53 -4.50 6.63
CA LEU A 557 -29.35 -5.22 7.13
C LEU A 557 -29.65 -6.70 7.31
N ARG A 558 -28.78 -7.54 6.74
CA ARG A 558 -28.85 -9.01 6.86
C ARG A 558 -28.66 -9.49 8.30
N PHE A 559 -27.79 -8.81 9.05
CA PHE A 559 -27.53 -9.11 10.47
C PHE A 559 -27.52 -7.83 11.32
N HIS A 560 -28.04 -7.91 12.54
CA HIS A 560 -28.11 -6.80 13.50
C HIS A 560 -27.36 -7.15 14.80
N ILE A 561 -26.78 -6.15 15.47
CA ILE A 561 -26.28 -6.33 16.84
C ILE A 561 -27.49 -6.48 17.77
N LEU A 562 -27.57 -7.62 18.45
CA LEU A 562 -28.62 -7.95 19.41
C LEU A 562 -28.19 -7.65 20.86
N GLY A 563 -29.16 -7.43 21.74
CA GLY A 563 -28.96 -7.39 23.19
C GLY A 563 -29.36 -8.70 23.88
N GLU A 564 -29.19 -8.76 25.20
CA GLU A 564 -29.43 -9.92 26.09
C GLU A 564 -30.77 -10.65 25.89
N LYS A 565 -31.80 -9.95 25.39
CA LYS A 565 -33.16 -10.49 25.16
C LYS A 565 -33.45 -10.78 23.68
N GLY A 566 -32.42 -10.98 22.86
CA GLY A 566 -32.51 -11.26 21.41
C GLY A 566 -33.02 -10.09 20.54
N LYS A 567 -33.35 -8.93 21.13
CA LYS A 567 -33.86 -7.75 20.40
C LYS A 567 -32.71 -6.85 19.93
N LYS A 568 -32.89 -6.17 18.79
CA LYS A 568 -31.92 -5.20 18.23
C LYS A 568 -31.41 -4.22 19.30
N LYS A 569 -30.09 -4.10 19.46
CA LYS A 569 -29.44 -3.33 20.53
C LYS A 569 -29.57 -1.83 20.26
N LYS A 570 -30.28 -1.13 21.16
CA LYS A 570 -30.55 0.33 21.05
C LYS A 570 -29.34 1.25 21.25
N ARG A 571 -28.20 0.73 21.74
CA ARG A 571 -27.02 1.53 22.09
C ARG A 571 -25.73 0.78 21.75
N ILE A 572 -25.02 1.27 20.73
CA ILE A 572 -23.73 0.74 20.30
C ILE A 572 -22.61 1.24 21.23
N GLN A 573 -21.79 0.32 21.70
CA GLN A 573 -20.88 0.46 22.84
C GLN A 573 -19.43 0.12 22.51
N THR A 574 -19.14 -0.90 21.68
CA THR A 574 -17.77 -1.37 21.40
C THR A 574 -17.27 -1.05 19.98
N ARG A 575 -15.99 -1.31 19.66
CA ARG A 575 -15.46 -1.15 18.28
C ARG A 575 -16.00 -2.23 17.35
N GLU A 576 -16.18 -3.44 17.86
CA GLU A 576 -16.56 -4.65 17.14
C GLU A 576 -18.00 -4.50 16.64
N GLU A 577 -18.90 -3.97 17.48
CA GLU A 577 -20.27 -3.62 17.10
C GLU A 577 -20.31 -2.56 16.00
N LYS A 578 -19.45 -1.52 16.08
CA LYS A 578 -19.30 -0.52 15.01
C LYS A 578 -18.86 -1.17 13.71
N ILE A 579 -17.80 -1.99 13.75
CA ILE A 579 -17.25 -2.67 12.56
C ILE A 579 -18.31 -3.58 11.92
N PHE A 580 -19.06 -4.33 12.71
CA PHE A 580 -20.12 -5.22 12.25
C PHE A 580 -21.26 -4.48 11.54
N ILE A 581 -21.71 -3.35 12.11
CA ILE A 581 -22.75 -2.50 11.51
C ILE A 581 -22.24 -1.84 10.21
N LEU A 582 -21.01 -1.32 10.23
CA LEU A 582 -20.39 -0.73 9.03
C LEU A 582 -20.19 -1.75 7.91
N ALA A 583 -19.84 -3.00 8.23
CA ALA A 583 -19.78 -4.08 7.26
C ALA A 583 -21.16 -4.38 6.66
N ASN A 584 -22.18 -4.59 7.51
CA ASN A 584 -23.55 -4.87 7.06
C ASN A 584 -24.11 -3.74 6.17
N ASP A 585 -23.98 -2.47 6.58
CA ASP A 585 -24.48 -1.32 5.79
C ASP A 585 -23.72 -1.18 4.46
N CYS A 586 -22.40 -1.40 4.43
CA CYS A 586 -21.63 -1.40 3.18
C CYS A 586 -22.06 -2.52 2.22
N LEU A 587 -22.37 -3.71 2.76
CA LEU A 587 -22.78 -4.88 2.00
C LEU A 587 -24.23 -4.82 1.49
N THR A 588 -25.06 -3.88 1.95
CA THR A 588 -26.35 -3.56 1.27
C THR A 588 -26.17 -3.12 -0.18
N GLY A 589 -24.94 -2.77 -0.58
CA GLY A 589 -24.62 -2.15 -1.85
C GLY A 589 -24.71 -0.62 -1.80
N ASP A 590 -25.62 -0.09 -1.00
CA ASP A 590 -26.09 1.30 -0.96
C ASP A 590 -26.13 1.81 0.49
N PRO A 591 -24.98 2.00 1.15
CA PRO A 591 -24.90 2.31 2.59
C PRO A 591 -25.56 3.66 2.94
N LEU A 592 -26.33 3.69 4.03
CA LEU A 592 -26.90 4.94 4.58
C LEU A 592 -25.79 5.88 5.10
N ILE A 593 -24.64 5.32 5.46
CA ILE A 593 -23.57 6.04 6.11
C ILE A 593 -22.69 6.77 5.07
N HIS A 594 -23.08 8.00 4.75
CA HIS A 594 -22.34 8.89 3.84
C HIS A 594 -21.26 9.76 4.52
N ASP A 595 -21.04 9.62 5.84
CA ASP A 595 -19.94 10.33 6.51
C ASP A 595 -18.59 9.88 5.95
N LEU A 596 -17.68 10.84 5.71
CA LEU A 596 -16.39 10.56 5.07
C LEU A 596 -15.48 9.69 5.93
N SER A 597 -15.50 9.83 7.26
CA SER A 597 -14.64 9.03 8.15
C SER A 597 -15.17 7.60 8.29
N LEU A 598 -16.48 7.43 8.48
CA LEU A 598 -17.11 6.10 8.49
C LEU A 598 -17.04 5.41 7.12
N SER A 599 -17.06 6.17 6.02
CA SER A 599 -16.79 5.64 4.67
C SER A 599 -15.36 5.13 4.52
N GLN A 600 -14.38 5.79 5.15
CA GLN A 600 -13.00 5.29 5.18
C GLN A 600 -12.87 4.04 6.06
N ASP A 601 -13.52 4.02 7.23
CA ASP A 601 -13.62 2.83 8.08
C ASP A 601 -14.22 1.64 7.28
N MET A 602 -15.36 1.82 6.61
CA MET A 602 -15.99 0.81 5.74
C MET A 602 -15.06 0.26 4.65
N ASN A 603 -14.34 1.14 3.94
CA ASN A 603 -13.41 0.71 2.89
C ASN A 603 -12.25 -0.14 3.44
N SER A 604 -11.72 0.21 4.61
CA SER A 604 -10.65 -0.55 5.27
C SER A 604 -11.14 -1.87 5.88
N ILE A 605 -12.38 -1.92 6.37
CA ILE A 605 -13.06 -3.16 6.81
C ILE A 605 -13.21 -4.10 5.61
N CYS A 606 -13.69 -3.60 4.47
CA CYS A 606 -13.85 -4.42 3.26
C CYS A 606 -12.50 -4.97 2.75
N SER A 607 -11.47 -4.13 2.65
CA SER A 607 -10.16 -4.54 2.13
C SER A 607 -9.46 -5.56 3.04
N ASN A 608 -9.40 -5.31 4.36
CA ASN A 608 -8.78 -6.27 5.29
C ASN A 608 -9.66 -7.50 5.50
N GLY A 609 -10.99 -7.32 5.62
CA GLY A 609 -11.94 -8.42 5.78
C GLY A 609 -11.95 -9.38 4.60
N CYS A 610 -11.86 -8.90 3.36
CA CYS A 610 -11.69 -9.75 2.18
C CYS A 610 -10.42 -10.62 2.28
N ARG A 611 -9.29 -10.03 2.70
CA ARG A 611 -8.01 -10.73 2.90
C ARG A 611 -8.07 -11.76 4.04
N ILE A 612 -8.74 -11.43 5.14
CA ILE A 612 -8.98 -12.32 6.29
C ILE A 612 -9.90 -13.47 5.89
N ALA A 613 -11.02 -13.22 5.22
CA ALA A 613 -11.96 -14.24 4.74
C ALA A 613 -11.33 -15.20 3.73
N LYS A 614 -10.46 -14.72 2.83
CA LYS A 614 -9.65 -15.58 1.94
C LYS A 614 -8.72 -16.51 2.73
N CYS A 615 -8.16 -16.07 3.85
CA CYS A 615 -7.39 -16.91 4.78
C CYS A 615 -8.28 -17.93 5.52
N MET A 616 -9.44 -17.50 6.02
CA MET A 616 -10.42 -18.35 6.70
C MET A 616 -10.88 -19.51 5.81
N LYS A 617 -11.22 -19.22 4.55
CA LYS A 617 -11.52 -20.23 3.54
C LYS A 617 -10.43 -21.29 3.48
N GLU A 618 -9.17 -20.91 3.23
CA GLU A 618 -8.11 -21.92 3.07
C GLU A 618 -7.81 -22.70 4.36
N TYR A 619 -8.02 -22.08 5.54
CA TYR A 619 -7.99 -22.79 6.82
C TYR A 619 -9.14 -23.82 6.95
N PHE A 620 -10.36 -23.47 6.54
CA PHE A 620 -11.48 -24.41 6.54
C PHE A 620 -11.30 -25.53 5.50
N VAL A 621 -10.69 -25.27 4.34
CA VAL A 621 -10.29 -26.30 3.36
C VAL A 621 -9.30 -27.28 3.98
N TYR A 622 -8.26 -26.78 4.66
CA TYR A 622 -7.32 -27.60 5.43
C TYR A 622 -8.02 -28.44 6.52
N ARG A 623 -8.97 -27.84 7.25
CA ARG A 623 -9.83 -28.53 8.24
C ARG A 623 -10.90 -29.44 7.62
N LYS A 624 -10.97 -29.55 6.29
CA LYS A 624 -12.04 -30.24 5.51
C LYS A 624 -13.47 -29.82 5.86
N ASN A 625 -13.66 -28.58 6.31
CA ASN A 625 -14.92 -28.03 6.77
C ASN A 625 -15.67 -27.35 5.60
N TYR A 626 -16.77 -27.94 5.17
CA TYR A 626 -17.51 -27.53 3.98
C TYR A 626 -18.23 -26.19 4.18
N LYS A 627 -19.08 -26.05 5.22
CA LYS A 627 -19.87 -24.84 5.51
C LYS A 627 -18.97 -23.65 5.82
N GLY A 628 -17.92 -23.85 6.62
CA GLY A 628 -16.94 -22.80 6.93
C GLY A 628 -16.20 -22.31 5.68
N THR A 629 -15.85 -23.21 4.76
CA THR A 629 -15.24 -22.85 3.47
C THR A 629 -16.20 -22.04 2.62
N TYR A 630 -17.42 -22.55 2.40
CA TYR A 630 -18.47 -21.90 1.61
C TYR A 630 -18.74 -20.47 2.12
N ASN A 631 -19.04 -20.33 3.42
CA ASN A 631 -19.35 -19.04 4.03
C ASN A 631 -18.15 -18.07 3.99
N SER A 632 -16.92 -18.57 4.10
CA SER A 632 -15.71 -17.73 4.00
C SER A 632 -15.44 -17.26 2.57
N MET A 633 -15.71 -18.08 1.54
CA MET A 633 -15.65 -17.63 0.14
C MET A 633 -16.71 -16.57 -0.15
N LEU A 634 -17.94 -16.84 0.29
CA LEU A 634 -19.08 -15.93 0.13
C LEU A 634 -18.78 -14.57 0.77
N LEU A 635 -18.31 -14.56 2.02
CA LEU A 635 -17.89 -13.33 2.72
C LEU A 635 -16.73 -12.61 2.03
N ALA A 636 -15.73 -13.35 1.52
CA ALA A 636 -14.57 -12.78 0.85
C ALA A 636 -14.96 -11.99 -0.40
N LYS A 637 -15.85 -12.53 -1.25
CA LYS A 637 -16.30 -11.85 -2.46
C LYS A 637 -17.36 -10.79 -2.19
N SER A 638 -18.23 -10.99 -1.20
CA SER A 638 -19.15 -9.96 -0.73
C SER A 638 -18.42 -8.70 -0.25
N LEU A 639 -17.35 -8.86 0.54
CA LEU A 639 -16.49 -7.74 0.97
C LEU A 639 -15.65 -7.14 -0.16
N TYR A 640 -15.29 -7.92 -1.20
CA TYR A 640 -14.60 -7.41 -2.38
C TYR A 640 -15.51 -6.49 -3.23
N GLN A 641 -16.72 -6.97 -3.55
CA GLN A 641 -17.72 -6.28 -4.38
C GLN A 641 -18.53 -5.22 -3.61
N LYS A 642 -18.48 -5.25 -2.26
CA LYS A 642 -19.26 -4.41 -1.34
C LYS A 642 -20.76 -4.59 -1.61
N LEU A 643 -21.19 -5.84 -1.58
CA LEU A 643 -22.51 -6.30 -1.95
C LEU A 643 -22.76 -7.66 -1.30
N TRP A 644 -23.96 -7.94 -0.79
CA TRP A 644 -24.34 -9.29 -0.36
C TRP A 644 -24.69 -10.19 -1.55
N ASP A 645 -24.61 -11.50 -1.31
CA ASP A 645 -24.95 -12.57 -2.25
C ASP A 645 -26.42 -12.65 -2.65
N ASP A 646 -27.32 -12.19 -1.78
CA ASP A 646 -28.76 -12.05 -2.01
C ASP A 646 -29.16 -10.62 -2.48
N SER A 647 -28.19 -9.78 -2.84
CA SER A 647 -28.50 -8.41 -3.28
C SER A 647 -29.04 -8.35 -4.72
N PRO A 648 -30.16 -7.65 -4.96
CA PRO A 648 -30.74 -7.52 -6.31
C PRO A 648 -29.93 -6.60 -7.24
N PHE A 649 -28.87 -5.94 -6.74
CA PHE A 649 -28.08 -4.98 -7.51
C PHE A 649 -26.80 -5.62 -8.11
N LEU A 650 -26.88 -6.87 -8.55
CA LEU A 650 -25.74 -7.67 -9.07
C LEU A 650 -24.89 -6.93 -10.11
N LEU A 651 -25.50 -6.14 -10.97
CA LEU A 651 -24.82 -5.38 -12.03
C LEU A 651 -23.86 -4.30 -11.51
N LYS A 652 -23.97 -3.87 -10.25
CA LYS A 652 -23.00 -2.97 -9.57
C LYS A 652 -21.55 -3.44 -9.69
N GLN A 653 -21.34 -4.74 -9.83
CA GLN A 653 -20.01 -5.37 -9.94
C GLN A 653 -19.27 -5.06 -11.26
N LEU A 654 -19.96 -4.51 -12.27
CA LEU A 654 -19.38 -4.26 -13.59
C LEU A 654 -18.70 -2.88 -13.68
N PRO A 655 -17.55 -2.78 -14.36
CA PRO A 655 -16.88 -1.49 -14.61
C PRO A 655 -17.81 -0.44 -15.23
N GLY A 656 -18.02 0.66 -14.49
CA GLY A 656 -18.85 1.79 -14.92
C GLY A 656 -20.28 1.82 -14.35
N ILE A 657 -20.76 0.74 -13.73
CA ILE A 657 -22.07 0.70 -13.07
C ILE A 657 -21.95 1.12 -11.59
N GLY A 658 -22.43 2.33 -11.28
CA GLY A 658 -22.66 2.76 -9.89
C GLY A 658 -24.05 2.38 -9.39
N MET A 659 -24.33 2.50 -8.08
CA MET A 659 -25.65 2.15 -7.50
C MET A 659 -26.84 2.84 -8.18
N VAL A 660 -26.69 4.09 -8.61
CA VAL A 660 -27.74 4.82 -9.35
C VAL A 660 -28.05 4.13 -10.69
N THR A 661 -27.01 3.66 -11.39
CA THR A 661 -27.14 2.90 -12.64
C THR A 661 -27.72 1.50 -12.39
N ALA A 662 -27.29 0.81 -11.34
CA ALA A 662 -27.83 -0.50 -10.97
C ALA A 662 -29.33 -0.44 -10.62
N LYS A 663 -29.75 0.56 -9.83
CA LYS A 663 -31.17 0.82 -9.53
C LYS A 663 -31.98 1.13 -10.79
N ALA A 664 -31.47 1.96 -11.69
CA ALA A 664 -32.13 2.29 -12.95
C ALA A 664 -32.29 1.07 -13.89
N LEU A 665 -31.29 0.19 -13.95
CA LEU A 665 -31.35 -1.06 -14.71
C LEU A 665 -32.35 -2.05 -14.10
N HIS A 666 -32.34 -2.22 -12.77
CA HIS A 666 -33.31 -3.04 -12.06
C HIS A 666 -34.75 -2.53 -12.25
N SER A 667 -34.99 -1.21 -12.31
CA SER A 667 -36.32 -0.66 -12.62
C SER A 667 -36.81 -0.95 -14.06
N MET A 668 -35.98 -1.54 -14.93
CA MET A 668 -36.38 -2.09 -16.23
C MET A 668 -36.49 -3.63 -16.24
N GLY A 669 -36.30 -4.31 -15.10
CA GLY A 669 -36.13 -5.77 -15.05
C GLY A 669 -34.77 -6.26 -15.56
N ILE A 670 -33.78 -5.37 -15.76
CA ILE A 670 -32.41 -5.75 -16.14
C ILE A 670 -31.63 -6.04 -14.86
N GLU A 671 -31.87 -7.22 -14.31
CA GLU A 671 -31.40 -7.65 -12.97
C GLU A 671 -30.19 -8.60 -13.03
N SER A 672 -30.02 -9.33 -14.13
CA SER A 672 -28.95 -10.31 -14.34
C SER A 672 -27.94 -9.91 -15.43
N PHE A 673 -26.77 -10.56 -15.45
CA PHE A 673 -25.76 -10.37 -16.49
C PHE A 673 -26.28 -10.79 -17.88
N GLU A 674 -27.14 -11.81 -17.92
CA GLU A 674 -27.88 -12.29 -19.08
C GLU A 674 -28.80 -11.20 -19.63
N ALA A 675 -29.66 -10.63 -18.78
CA ALA A 675 -30.57 -9.56 -19.16
C ALA A 675 -29.80 -8.33 -19.69
N LEU A 676 -28.64 -8.00 -19.10
CA LEU A 676 -27.77 -6.93 -19.60
C LEU A 676 -27.10 -7.28 -20.93
N ALA A 677 -26.74 -8.55 -21.16
CA ALA A 677 -26.18 -9.04 -22.43
C ALA A 677 -27.20 -9.00 -23.57
N GLU A 678 -28.49 -9.13 -23.28
CA GLU A 678 -29.59 -9.07 -24.25
C GLU A 678 -30.13 -7.64 -24.45
N ALA A 679 -30.17 -6.81 -23.40
CA ALA A 679 -30.73 -5.47 -23.41
C ALA A 679 -30.15 -4.54 -24.50
N ASP A 680 -31.00 -3.66 -25.05
CA ASP A 680 -30.63 -2.65 -26.05
C ASP A 680 -29.78 -1.51 -25.41
N PRO A 681 -28.56 -1.23 -25.92
CA PRO A 681 -27.75 -0.08 -25.52
C PRO A 681 -28.50 1.26 -25.48
N ARG A 682 -29.46 1.48 -26.38
CA ARG A 682 -30.21 2.74 -26.46
C ARG A 682 -31.23 2.85 -25.33
N LYS A 683 -31.89 1.74 -24.93
CA LYS A 683 -32.76 1.70 -23.75
C LYS A 683 -31.97 1.94 -22.46
N ILE A 684 -30.77 1.35 -22.36
CA ILE A 684 -29.83 1.60 -21.24
C ILE A 684 -29.48 3.09 -21.17
N GLU A 685 -29.11 3.72 -22.29
CA GLU A 685 -28.80 5.15 -22.37
C GLU A 685 -29.97 6.04 -21.93
N ILE A 686 -31.19 5.75 -22.41
CA ILE A 686 -32.42 6.48 -22.05
C ILE A 686 -32.68 6.42 -20.54
N VAL A 687 -32.79 5.23 -19.94
CA VAL A 687 -33.23 5.10 -18.53
C VAL A 687 -32.12 5.45 -17.53
N THR A 688 -30.85 5.32 -17.91
CA THR A 688 -29.73 5.81 -17.07
C THR A 688 -29.47 7.31 -17.22
N GLY A 689 -30.19 8.01 -18.10
CA GLY A 689 -29.98 9.43 -18.40
C GLY A 689 -28.61 9.74 -18.99
N ARG A 690 -27.98 8.78 -19.66
CA ARG A 690 -26.62 8.88 -20.21
C ARG A 690 -26.63 9.02 -21.72
N LYS A 691 -25.66 9.77 -22.24
CA LYS A 691 -25.51 9.96 -23.68
C LYS A 691 -24.77 8.78 -24.32
N TYR A 692 -25.05 8.55 -25.59
CA TYR A 692 -24.24 7.70 -26.47
C TYR A 692 -22.74 8.03 -26.31
N PRO A 693 -21.83 7.03 -26.26
CA PRO A 693 -22.05 5.58 -26.42
C PRO A 693 -22.14 4.79 -25.09
N PHE A 694 -22.61 5.40 -23.99
CA PHE A 694 -22.59 4.78 -22.65
C PHE A 694 -23.16 3.35 -22.58
N GLY A 695 -24.27 3.08 -23.26
CA GLY A 695 -24.90 1.75 -23.25
C GLY A 695 -24.04 0.69 -23.93
N ASN A 696 -23.24 1.07 -24.93
CA ASN A 696 -22.29 0.16 -25.56
C ASN A 696 -21.15 -0.18 -24.59
N HIS A 697 -20.55 0.84 -23.95
CA HIS A 697 -19.48 0.64 -22.95
C HIS A 697 -19.95 -0.24 -21.77
N ILE A 698 -21.21 -0.11 -21.34
CA ILE A 698 -21.79 -0.97 -20.30
C ILE A 698 -21.92 -2.42 -20.79
N LYS A 699 -22.32 -2.69 -22.03
CA LYS A 699 -22.32 -4.07 -22.57
C LYS A 699 -20.90 -4.61 -22.79
N GLU A 700 -19.95 -3.77 -23.22
CA GLU A 700 -18.53 -4.13 -23.33
C GLU A 700 -17.92 -4.53 -21.97
N SER A 701 -18.42 -3.96 -20.87
CA SER A 701 -17.97 -4.30 -19.51
C SER A 701 -18.22 -5.76 -19.12
N LEU A 702 -19.17 -6.45 -19.76
CA LEU A 702 -19.38 -7.90 -19.59
C LEU A 702 -18.14 -8.73 -19.95
N SER A 703 -17.22 -8.19 -20.77
CA SER A 703 -15.92 -8.83 -21.04
C SER A 703 -15.01 -8.96 -19.80
N SER A 704 -15.36 -8.39 -18.64
CA SER A 704 -14.67 -8.66 -17.38
C SER A 704 -15.23 -9.87 -16.60
N LEU A 705 -16.31 -10.50 -17.08
CA LEU A 705 -16.86 -11.71 -16.48
C LEU A 705 -16.10 -12.96 -16.95
N PRO A 706 -16.02 -14.02 -16.11
CA PRO A 706 -15.41 -15.29 -16.49
C PRO A 706 -16.19 -16.00 -17.62
N PRO A 707 -15.58 -17.03 -18.25
CA PRO A 707 -16.29 -17.95 -19.13
C PRO A 707 -17.50 -18.59 -18.44
N LYS A 708 -18.63 -18.68 -19.16
CA LYS A 708 -19.78 -19.49 -18.76
C LYS A 708 -19.41 -20.96 -18.71
N VAL A 709 -19.86 -21.63 -17.66
CA VAL A 709 -19.63 -23.05 -17.39
C VAL A 709 -20.97 -23.70 -17.01
N ASP A 710 -21.19 -24.94 -17.44
CA ASP A 710 -22.14 -25.85 -16.81
C ASP A 710 -21.40 -26.82 -15.87
N LEU A 711 -22.04 -27.15 -14.76
CA LEU A 711 -21.59 -28.07 -13.73
C LEU A 711 -22.57 -29.23 -13.67
N LYS A 712 -22.08 -30.47 -13.79
CA LYS A 712 -22.87 -31.69 -13.59
C LYS A 712 -22.30 -32.50 -12.44
N LEU A 713 -23.21 -33.14 -11.69
CA LEU A 713 -22.92 -34.08 -10.61
C LEU A 713 -23.78 -35.32 -10.86
N GLU A 714 -23.14 -36.44 -11.15
CA GLU A 714 -23.79 -37.68 -11.58
C GLU A 714 -23.27 -38.84 -10.72
N GLU A 715 -24.14 -39.78 -10.35
CA GLU A 715 -23.71 -41.06 -9.76
C GLU A 715 -23.42 -42.07 -10.88
N ALA A 716 -22.32 -42.80 -10.73
CA ALA A 716 -21.92 -43.86 -11.63
C ALA A 716 -21.73 -45.18 -10.87
N GLU A 717 -21.93 -46.29 -11.56
CA GLU A 717 -21.74 -47.62 -10.97
C GLU A 717 -20.32 -47.80 -10.40
N CYS A 718 -20.27 -48.40 -9.21
CA CYS A 718 -19.04 -48.63 -8.47
C CYS A 718 -18.86 -50.13 -8.23
N PRO A 719 -17.79 -50.77 -8.75
CA PRO A 719 -17.55 -52.20 -8.56
C PRO A 719 -17.09 -52.58 -7.14
N LYS A 720 -17.13 -51.64 -6.18
CA LYS A 720 -16.79 -51.86 -4.77
C LYS A 720 -18.04 -51.70 -3.92
N GLN A 721 -18.53 -52.81 -3.35
CA GLN A 721 -19.69 -52.84 -2.46
C GLN A 721 -19.59 -51.77 -1.36
N GLY A 722 -20.72 -51.13 -1.07
CA GLY A 722 -20.81 -50.09 -0.02
C GLY A 722 -20.21 -48.73 -0.40
N LYS A 723 -19.72 -48.51 -1.62
CA LYS A 723 -19.22 -47.19 -2.07
C LYS A 723 -19.93 -46.66 -3.32
N ALA A 724 -20.29 -45.39 -3.32
CA ALA A 724 -20.79 -44.68 -4.49
C ALA A 724 -19.63 -43.97 -5.21
N LYS A 725 -19.76 -43.83 -6.54
CA LYS A 725 -18.77 -43.15 -7.39
C LYS A 725 -19.44 -41.92 -8.00
N LEU A 726 -19.04 -40.74 -7.55
CA LEU A 726 -19.59 -39.48 -8.01
C LEU A 726 -18.70 -38.92 -9.12
N ILE A 727 -19.28 -38.61 -10.27
CA ILE A 727 -18.60 -37.92 -11.37
C ILE A 727 -19.04 -36.46 -11.33
N VAL A 728 -18.06 -35.54 -11.29
CA VAL A 728 -18.30 -34.10 -11.39
C VAL A 728 -17.69 -33.60 -12.68
N THR A 729 -18.50 -32.99 -13.54
CA THR A 729 -18.10 -32.55 -14.88
C THR A 729 -18.34 -31.06 -15.07
N LEU A 730 -17.31 -30.33 -15.49
CA LEU A 730 -17.35 -28.94 -15.91
C LEU A 730 -17.29 -28.84 -17.43
N THR A 731 -18.19 -28.07 -18.04
CA THR A 731 -18.19 -27.82 -19.50
C THR A 731 -18.26 -26.33 -19.77
N ARG A 732 -17.30 -25.78 -20.53
CA ARG A 732 -17.37 -24.38 -20.99
C ARG A 732 -18.43 -24.21 -22.07
N LEU A 733 -19.30 -23.22 -21.90
CA LEU A 733 -20.39 -22.92 -22.82
C LEU A 733 -19.99 -21.84 -23.83
N PRO A 734 -20.58 -21.82 -25.04
CA PRO A 734 -20.42 -20.71 -25.98
C PRO A 734 -20.91 -19.38 -25.37
N GLN A 735 -20.20 -18.29 -25.64
CA GLN A 735 -20.58 -16.95 -25.20
C GLN A 735 -20.16 -15.86 -26.20
N SER A 736 -20.88 -14.74 -26.20
CA SER A 736 -20.73 -13.65 -27.16
C SER A 736 -19.52 -12.73 -26.91
N TYR A 737 -18.98 -12.72 -25.69
CA TYR A 737 -17.80 -11.94 -25.31
C TYR A 737 -16.63 -12.84 -24.92
N ARG A 738 -15.39 -12.37 -25.07
CA ARG A 738 -14.19 -13.04 -24.54
C ARG A 738 -13.77 -12.38 -23.21
N PRO A 739 -13.37 -13.15 -22.19
CA PRO A 739 -12.85 -12.58 -20.95
C PRO A 739 -11.56 -11.80 -21.22
N ASN A 740 -11.43 -10.63 -20.60
CA ASN A 740 -10.26 -9.75 -20.70
C ASN A 740 -9.21 -9.97 -19.57
N LYS A 741 -9.48 -10.91 -18.66
CA LYS A 741 -8.66 -11.28 -17.50
C LYS A 741 -8.58 -12.80 -17.37
N ARG A 742 -7.83 -13.26 -16.37
CA ARG A 742 -7.78 -14.66 -15.94
C ARG A 742 -8.61 -14.82 -14.68
N HIS A 743 -9.54 -15.77 -14.67
CA HIS A 743 -10.47 -15.99 -13.58
C HIS A 743 -10.25 -17.36 -12.93
N TYR A 744 -10.57 -17.42 -11.63
CA TYR A 744 -10.44 -18.61 -10.80
C TYR A 744 -11.77 -18.91 -10.11
N ALA A 745 -12.06 -20.20 -9.99
CA ALA A 745 -13.12 -20.72 -9.14
C ALA A 745 -12.56 -21.87 -8.29
N GLU A 746 -13.20 -22.15 -7.17
CA GLU A 746 -12.96 -23.39 -6.40
C GLU A 746 -14.10 -24.35 -6.70
N MET A 747 -13.77 -25.56 -7.15
CA MET A 747 -14.71 -26.66 -7.28
C MET A 747 -14.67 -27.49 -6.00
N ILE A 748 -15.76 -27.49 -5.25
CA ILE A 748 -15.87 -28.13 -3.94
C ILE A 748 -16.96 -29.20 -4.02
N VAL A 749 -16.67 -30.41 -3.52
CA VAL A 749 -17.66 -31.47 -3.30
C VAL A 749 -17.69 -31.79 -1.82
N GLY A 750 -18.86 -31.80 -1.21
CA GLY A 750 -18.99 -32.01 0.24
C GLY A 750 -20.35 -32.56 0.68
N SER A 751 -20.36 -33.10 1.89
CA SER A 751 -21.56 -33.55 2.61
C SER A 751 -22.18 -32.39 3.39
N GLU A 752 -23.48 -32.15 3.22
CA GLU A 752 -24.23 -31.12 3.95
C GLU A 752 -24.47 -31.53 5.41
N GLU A 753 -24.67 -32.83 5.66
CA GLU A 753 -24.90 -33.42 6.98
C GLU A 753 -23.59 -33.51 7.79
N ASP A 754 -22.55 -34.17 7.26
CA ASP A 754 -21.26 -34.36 7.95
C ASP A 754 -20.39 -33.09 7.99
N ASN A 755 -20.79 -32.05 7.27
CA ASN A 755 -20.02 -30.82 7.06
C ASN A 755 -18.60 -31.06 6.46
N GLN A 756 -18.40 -32.19 5.77
CA GLN A 756 -17.08 -32.63 5.32
C GLN A 756 -16.84 -32.37 3.82
N ILE A 757 -15.68 -31.81 3.50
CA ILE A 757 -15.16 -31.71 2.13
C ILE A 757 -14.62 -33.08 1.68
N LEU A 758 -15.18 -33.58 0.59
CA LEU A 758 -14.82 -34.83 -0.08
C LEU A 758 -13.81 -34.58 -1.21
N PHE A 759 -13.95 -33.46 -1.92
CA PHE A 759 -13.06 -33.02 -3.00
C PHE A 759 -12.96 -31.48 -3.01
N HIS A 760 -11.78 -30.94 -3.33
CA HIS A 760 -11.56 -29.50 -3.49
C HIS A 760 -10.46 -29.25 -4.53
N GLU A 761 -10.73 -28.47 -5.57
CA GLU A 761 -9.75 -28.09 -6.58
C GLU A 761 -9.91 -26.64 -7.05
N LYS A 762 -8.78 -25.93 -7.24
CA LYS A 762 -8.76 -24.58 -7.78
C LYS A 762 -8.69 -24.57 -9.30
N ILE A 763 -9.84 -24.33 -9.94
CA ILE A 763 -10.00 -24.33 -11.40
C ILE A 763 -9.59 -22.97 -11.99
N ARG A 764 -8.77 -22.99 -13.04
CA ARG A 764 -8.56 -21.85 -13.94
C ARG A 764 -9.61 -21.87 -15.03
N VAL A 765 -10.60 -20.98 -14.93
CA VAL A 765 -11.82 -21.04 -15.76
C VAL A 765 -11.50 -20.87 -17.25
N ASP A 766 -10.47 -20.09 -17.59
CA ASP A 766 -10.05 -19.83 -18.97
C ASP A 766 -9.16 -20.92 -19.58
N GLU A 767 -8.55 -21.77 -18.76
CA GLU A 767 -7.46 -22.67 -19.17
C GLU A 767 -7.82 -24.17 -19.08
N PHE A 768 -8.88 -24.57 -18.38
CA PHE A 768 -9.23 -25.99 -18.19
C PHE A 768 -9.70 -26.71 -19.47
N SER A 769 -9.33 -27.99 -19.64
CA SER A 769 -9.80 -28.85 -20.73
C SER A 769 -11.32 -29.00 -20.67
N SER A 770 -12.06 -28.68 -21.73
CA SER A 770 -13.53 -28.74 -21.71
C SER A 770 -14.04 -29.88 -22.61
N PRO A 771 -14.82 -30.85 -22.08
CA PRO A 771 -15.21 -31.00 -20.68
C PRO A 771 -14.04 -31.45 -19.77
N TYR A 772 -14.11 -31.08 -18.49
CA TYR A 772 -13.24 -31.60 -17.44
C TYR A 772 -14.07 -32.45 -16.49
N SER A 773 -13.66 -33.68 -16.22
CA SER A 773 -14.37 -34.59 -15.31
C SER A 773 -13.44 -35.11 -14.24
N THR A 774 -13.86 -35.01 -12.97
CA THR A 774 -13.20 -35.63 -11.82
C THR A 774 -14.12 -36.67 -11.15
N VAL A 775 -13.54 -37.52 -10.31
CA VAL A 775 -14.26 -38.60 -9.61
C VAL A 775 -14.03 -38.50 -8.10
N ALA A 776 -15.10 -38.32 -7.34
CA ALA A 776 -15.10 -38.49 -5.89
C ALA A 776 -15.63 -39.87 -5.52
N LEU A 777 -14.94 -40.58 -4.63
CA LEU A 777 -15.39 -41.86 -4.08
C LEU A 777 -15.86 -41.65 -2.64
N ILE A 778 -17.10 -42.06 -2.36
CA ILE A 778 -17.72 -41.92 -1.05
C ILE A 778 -18.25 -43.27 -0.57
N SER A 779 -18.28 -43.50 0.75
CA SER A 779 -19.04 -44.62 1.33
C SER A 779 -20.53 -44.29 1.30
N HIS A 780 -21.39 -45.28 1.11
CA HIS A 780 -22.83 -45.08 1.35
C HIS A 780 -23.08 -44.76 2.84
N PRO A 781 -24.11 -43.96 3.17
CA PRO A 781 -24.51 -43.75 4.55
C PRO A 781 -24.87 -45.10 5.18
N GLN A 782 -24.40 -45.32 6.41
CA GLN A 782 -24.72 -46.55 7.17
C GLN A 782 -26.16 -46.56 7.69
N GLN A 783 -26.77 -45.38 7.84
CA GLN A 783 -28.20 -45.18 8.11
C GLN A 783 -28.65 -43.88 7.43
N GLY A 784 -29.81 -43.90 6.76
CA GLY A 784 -30.52 -42.68 6.34
C GLY A 784 -30.14 -42.09 4.98
N LYS A 785 -30.22 -40.75 4.86
CA LYS A 785 -29.98 -39.99 3.62
C LYS A 785 -28.75 -39.09 3.76
N LEU A 786 -28.02 -38.92 2.65
CA LEU A 786 -26.79 -38.14 2.60
C LEU A 786 -26.84 -37.18 1.40
N THR A 787 -26.83 -35.87 1.65
CA THR A 787 -26.96 -34.82 0.65
C THR A 787 -25.59 -34.31 0.24
N ILE A 788 -25.12 -34.78 -0.92
CA ILE A 788 -23.87 -34.31 -1.50
C ILE A 788 -24.12 -33.07 -2.34
N LYS A 789 -23.30 -32.05 -2.12
CA LYS A 789 -23.23 -30.86 -2.97
C LYS A 789 -21.97 -30.90 -3.81
N ALA A 790 -22.08 -30.45 -5.05
CA ALA A 790 -20.97 -29.97 -5.84
C ALA A 790 -21.22 -28.49 -6.13
N ASP A 791 -20.24 -27.65 -5.78
CA ASP A 791 -20.29 -26.20 -5.95
C ASP A 791 -19.08 -25.73 -6.77
N LEU A 792 -19.30 -24.84 -7.74
CA LEU A 792 -18.26 -24.08 -8.42
C LEU A 792 -18.39 -22.61 -8.00
N ILE A 793 -17.54 -22.18 -7.08
CA ILE A 793 -17.62 -20.87 -6.43
C ILE A 793 -16.54 -19.95 -7.01
N PHE A 794 -16.93 -18.83 -7.59
CA PHE A 794 -15.99 -17.89 -8.23
C PHE A 794 -15.31 -16.95 -7.20
N ASP A 795 -14.01 -16.73 -7.34
CA ASP A 795 -13.20 -15.91 -6.41
C ASP A 795 -13.60 -14.42 -6.38
N GLU A 796 -14.20 -13.91 -7.46
CA GLU A 796 -14.36 -12.46 -7.70
C GLU A 796 -15.82 -11.98 -7.72
N TYR A 797 -16.76 -12.77 -8.25
CA TYR A 797 -18.10 -12.31 -8.62
C TYR A 797 -19.23 -13.04 -7.90
N ILE A 798 -20.32 -12.31 -7.66
CA ILE A 798 -21.56 -12.72 -7.02
C ILE A 798 -22.63 -12.95 -8.09
N GLY A 799 -23.51 -13.94 -7.88
CA GLY A 799 -24.61 -14.28 -8.79
C GLY A 799 -24.24 -15.19 -9.97
N ILE A 800 -23.02 -15.75 -9.97
CA ILE A 800 -22.54 -16.66 -11.04
C ILE A 800 -22.05 -18.03 -10.54
N ASP A 801 -22.15 -18.31 -9.23
CA ASP A 801 -21.77 -19.62 -8.70
C ASP A 801 -22.70 -20.71 -9.22
N LEU A 802 -22.16 -21.91 -9.40
CA LEU A 802 -22.93 -23.08 -9.85
C LEU A 802 -23.10 -24.04 -8.69
N HIS A 803 -24.32 -24.49 -8.46
CA HIS A 803 -24.66 -25.43 -7.41
C HIS A 803 -25.38 -26.65 -8.01
N ARG A 804 -24.98 -27.86 -7.58
CA ARG A 804 -25.69 -29.12 -7.83
C ARG A 804 -25.81 -29.90 -6.53
N LYS A 805 -26.95 -30.57 -6.33
CA LYS A 805 -27.17 -31.49 -5.22
C LYS A 805 -27.48 -32.88 -5.75
N LEU A 806 -27.03 -33.90 -5.02
CA LEU A 806 -27.38 -35.30 -5.20
C LEU A 806 -27.71 -35.91 -3.83
N GLN A 807 -28.80 -36.67 -3.72
CA GLN A 807 -29.12 -37.40 -2.50
C GLN A 807 -28.77 -38.88 -2.66
N LEU A 808 -27.80 -39.34 -1.89
CA LEU A 808 -27.50 -40.76 -1.74
C LEU A 808 -28.40 -41.34 -0.66
N MET A 809 -28.93 -42.53 -0.92
CA MET A 809 -29.75 -43.29 0.02
C MET A 809 -29.05 -44.59 0.41
N GLU A 810 -29.41 -45.13 1.57
CA GLU A 810 -28.91 -46.39 2.09
C GLU A 810 -29.12 -47.56 1.11
N GLN A 811 -28.06 -48.33 0.82
CA GLN A 811 -28.16 -49.56 0.04
C GLN A 811 -28.82 -50.64 0.89
N ASN A 812 -30.09 -50.95 0.59
CA ASN A 812 -30.80 -52.10 1.15
C ASN A 812 -30.02 -53.41 0.89
N LEU A 813 -29.29 -53.90 1.89
CA LEU A 813 -28.57 -55.18 1.89
C LEU A 813 -29.53 -56.38 2.00
N ASN A 814 -30.53 -56.46 1.10
CA ASN A 814 -31.59 -57.46 1.11
C ASN A 814 -31.98 -58.00 -0.29
N VAL A 815 -31.10 -57.88 -1.29
CA VAL A 815 -31.21 -58.69 -2.51
C VAL A 815 -30.76 -60.12 -2.22
N ARG A 816 -31.70 -60.96 -1.76
CA ARG A 816 -31.47 -62.40 -1.57
C ARG A 816 -31.16 -63.08 -2.90
N ASN A 817 -30.03 -63.76 -2.99
CA ASN A 817 -29.71 -64.68 -4.07
C ASN A 817 -30.86 -65.67 -4.32
N LYS A 818 -31.37 -65.73 -5.55
CA LYS A 818 -32.16 -66.86 -6.07
C LYS A 818 -31.51 -67.38 -7.36
N TRP A 819 -30.67 -68.40 -7.22
CA TRP A 819 -30.31 -69.27 -8.35
C TRP A 819 -31.58 -69.93 -8.90
N GLY A 820 -31.79 -69.87 -10.22
CA GLY A 820 -33.12 -70.04 -10.83
C GLY A 820 -33.21 -70.74 -12.19
N LYS A 821 -32.22 -71.59 -12.55
CA LYS A 821 -32.15 -72.42 -13.79
C LYS A 821 -31.94 -71.68 -15.12
N MET A 822 -31.22 -72.33 -16.03
CA MET A 822 -31.18 -72.00 -17.47
C MET A 822 -32.32 -72.69 -18.22
N PRO A 823 -32.77 -72.10 -19.34
CA PRO A 823 -33.15 -72.82 -20.56
C PRO A 823 -32.08 -72.65 -21.66
N PRO A 824 -32.05 -73.52 -22.70
CA PRO A 824 -31.07 -73.47 -23.79
C PRO A 824 -31.48 -72.56 -24.98
N SER A 825 -30.59 -72.49 -25.97
CA SER A 825 -30.57 -71.61 -27.14
C SER A 825 -31.68 -71.80 -28.20
N SER A 826 -32.10 -70.72 -28.86
CA SER A 826 -32.17 -70.60 -30.34
C SER A 826 -32.48 -69.17 -30.83
N HIS A 827 -32.18 -68.89 -32.10
CA HIS A 827 -32.49 -67.68 -32.90
C HIS A 827 -33.43 -68.08 -34.08
N PRO A 828 -33.97 -67.19 -34.95
CA PRO A 828 -33.96 -65.71 -34.97
C PRO A 828 -35.39 -65.05 -34.99
N PRO A 829 -35.94 -64.38 -36.04
CA PRO A 829 -36.47 -63.00 -35.91
C PRO A 829 -37.92 -62.80 -36.44
N GLU A 830 -38.24 -61.57 -36.92
CA GLU A 830 -39.48 -61.15 -37.67
C GLU A 830 -40.77 -61.01 -36.81
N GLU A 831 -41.70 -60.05 -37.03
CA GLU A 831 -41.69 -58.80 -37.84
C GLU A 831 -42.83 -57.82 -37.44
N VAL A 832 -42.85 -56.61 -38.04
CA VAL A 832 -44.02 -55.73 -38.34
C VAL A 832 -44.70 -54.91 -37.21
N CYS A 833 -45.34 -53.80 -37.63
CA CYS A 833 -46.02 -52.73 -36.87
C CYS A 833 -47.50 -53.09 -36.55
N VAL A 834 -48.45 -52.23 -36.15
CA VAL A 834 -48.87 -50.87 -36.60
C VAL A 834 -49.44 -50.06 -35.39
N ILE A 835 -49.76 -48.78 -35.61
CA ILE A 835 -50.26 -47.75 -34.66
C ILE A 835 -51.82 -47.66 -34.70
N ASP A 836 -52.39 -46.66 -34.03
CA ASP A 836 -53.74 -46.05 -34.23
C ASP A 836 -54.98 -46.82 -33.70
N ASP A 837 -56.08 -46.18 -33.23
CA ASP A 837 -56.25 -44.89 -32.53
C ASP A 837 -57.64 -44.83 -31.80
N ASP A 838 -57.76 -43.92 -30.83
CA ASP A 838 -58.93 -43.14 -30.32
C ASP A 838 -60.31 -43.74 -29.90
N SER A 839 -61.02 -42.92 -29.08
CA SER A 839 -62.48 -42.80 -28.84
C SER A 839 -63.26 -43.58 -27.73
N GLU A 840 -64.35 -42.94 -27.24
CA GLU A 840 -65.16 -43.21 -26.01
C GLU A 840 -66.62 -43.70 -26.34
N PRO A 841 -67.72 -43.51 -25.53
CA PRO A 841 -67.92 -43.40 -24.06
C PRO A 841 -68.98 -44.41 -23.44
N PRO A 842 -70.16 -44.02 -22.86
CA PRO A 842 -70.58 -44.11 -21.42
C PRO A 842 -71.80 -45.08 -21.21
N PRO A 843 -72.76 -44.99 -20.22
CA PRO A 843 -73.00 -44.09 -19.05
C PRO A 843 -73.60 -44.74 -17.74
N GLN A 844 -74.11 -43.88 -16.82
CA GLN A 844 -75.14 -44.12 -15.75
C GLN A 844 -74.74 -44.91 -14.46
N ALA A 845 -75.25 -44.63 -13.24
CA ALA A 845 -76.06 -43.51 -12.68
C ALA A 845 -75.86 -43.38 -11.13
N ALA A 846 -76.56 -42.49 -10.39
CA ALA A 846 -76.16 -41.99 -9.06
C ALA A 846 -77.31 -41.67 -8.04
N THR A 847 -76.96 -41.61 -6.74
CA THR A 847 -77.63 -40.96 -5.57
C THR A 847 -76.54 -40.68 -4.48
N ASP A 848 -76.21 -39.45 -4.06
CA ASP A 848 -76.85 -38.53 -3.08
C ASP A 848 -76.58 -38.88 -1.58
N GLU A 849 -76.33 -37.96 -0.62
CA GLU A 849 -76.50 -36.48 -0.53
C GLU A 849 -75.21 -35.68 -0.13
N LEU A 850 -75.36 -34.39 0.27
CA LEU A 850 -74.38 -33.27 0.36
C LEU A 850 -74.64 -32.40 1.63
N PRO A 851 -74.08 -31.16 1.82
CA PRO A 851 -72.86 -30.50 1.29
C PRO A 851 -71.83 -30.29 2.46
N ILE A 852 -70.98 -29.26 2.70
CA ILE A 852 -70.63 -27.89 2.21
C ILE A 852 -69.14 -27.64 2.62
N SER A 853 -68.25 -26.88 1.95
CA SER A 853 -67.91 -26.62 0.54
C SER A 853 -66.53 -25.92 0.48
N GLY A 854 -65.79 -26.02 -0.63
CA GLY A 854 -64.67 -25.12 -0.98
C GLY A 854 -65.09 -24.05 -2.01
N ASP A 855 -64.25 -23.52 -2.92
CA ASP A 855 -62.78 -23.57 -3.03
C ASP A 855 -62.23 -22.50 -4.03
N LEU A 856 -60.90 -22.48 -4.22
CA LEU A 856 -60.00 -21.76 -5.16
C LEU A 856 -60.48 -21.27 -6.56
N ASN A 857 -60.08 -20.02 -6.92
CA ASN A 857 -59.50 -19.54 -8.22
C ASN A 857 -60.32 -19.69 -9.56
N PRO A 858 -59.85 -19.27 -10.77
CA PRO A 858 -58.72 -18.39 -11.19
C PRO A 858 -59.05 -17.26 -12.25
N LEU A 859 -58.09 -16.34 -12.45
CA LEU A 859 -57.68 -15.67 -13.72
C LEU A 859 -58.58 -14.73 -14.58
N LEU A 860 -57.87 -13.80 -15.26
CA LEU A 860 -58.15 -13.03 -16.50
C LEU A 860 -58.76 -11.60 -16.47
N ASP A 861 -57.91 -10.66 -16.93
CA ASP A 861 -58.13 -9.56 -17.89
C ASP A 861 -58.84 -8.21 -17.58
N SER A 862 -58.44 -7.21 -18.39
CA SER A 862 -59.04 -5.89 -18.66
C SER A 862 -58.88 -4.71 -17.66
N MET A 863 -58.70 -3.50 -18.23
CA MET A 863 -58.89 -2.19 -17.58
C MET A 863 -60.28 -1.63 -17.91
N PRO A 864 -60.92 -0.90 -16.97
CA PRO A 864 -61.21 0.55 -17.18
C PRO A 864 -60.69 1.37 -15.96
N SER A 865 -60.16 2.60 -16.03
CA SER A 865 -60.52 3.87 -16.71
C SER A 865 -61.41 4.83 -15.87
N PHE A 866 -60.74 5.76 -15.16
CA PHE A 866 -61.11 7.17 -14.88
C PHE A 866 -62.33 7.57 -14.03
N ASN A 867 -62.10 8.66 -13.25
CA ASN A 867 -63.02 9.74 -12.86
C ASN A 867 -64.15 9.44 -11.84
N LEU A 868 -64.61 10.40 -11.01
CA LEU A 868 -64.03 11.65 -10.44
C LEU A 868 -65.05 12.20 -9.41
N LEU A 869 -64.61 12.99 -8.42
CA LEU A 869 -65.44 13.89 -7.58
C LEU A 869 -66.45 13.20 -6.61
N ASP A 870 -66.99 13.82 -5.54
CA ASP A 870 -66.81 15.18 -4.97
C ASP A 870 -67.04 15.20 -3.43
N GLU A 871 -66.62 16.29 -2.75
CA GLU A 871 -67.26 16.96 -1.57
C GLU A 871 -67.52 16.16 -0.23
N ASP A 872 -67.48 16.73 1.00
CA ASP A 872 -67.17 18.10 1.46
C ASP A 872 -66.87 18.27 2.99
N LEU A 873 -66.27 19.42 3.37
CA LEU A 873 -66.37 20.22 4.64
C LEU A 873 -66.01 19.56 6.03
N GLU A 874 -65.71 20.26 7.15
CA GLU A 874 -65.63 21.70 7.48
C GLU A 874 -64.70 22.02 8.70
N GLU A 875 -64.16 23.25 8.77
CA GLU A 875 -63.86 24.14 9.94
C GLU A 875 -63.12 23.69 11.24
N ALA A 876 -62.47 24.56 12.05
CA ALA A 876 -62.20 26.03 12.00
C ALA A 876 -60.91 26.41 12.78
N ASP A 877 -60.33 27.60 12.51
CA ASP A 877 -59.17 28.21 13.21
C ASP A 877 -59.15 29.75 13.04
N PRO A 878 -58.85 30.55 14.09
CA PRO A 878 -58.39 31.95 13.91
C PRO A 878 -57.36 32.45 14.96
N ALA A 879 -56.55 33.52 14.78
CA ALA A 879 -56.17 34.41 13.66
C ALA A 879 -55.24 35.52 14.26
N THR A 880 -54.43 36.38 13.61
CA THR A 880 -53.70 36.53 12.31
C THR A 880 -52.80 37.78 12.47
N GLY A 881 -51.75 38.08 11.70
CA GLY A 881 -51.01 37.32 10.68
C GLY A 881 -49.55 37.16 11.14
N LYS A 882 -48.52 37.82 10.56
CA LYS A 882 -48.30 38.60 9.31
C LYS A 882 -46.76 38.81 9.24
N ASP A 883 -46.08 39.14 8.14
CA ASP A 883 -46.50 39.63 6.82
C ASP A 883 -46.02 38.77 5.63
N GLU A 884 -46.58 39.08 4.48
CA GLU A 884 -46.40 38.56 3.12
C GLU A 884 -44.98 38.67 2.51
N ASP A 885 -44.57 37.65 1.73
CA ASP A 885 -44.37 37.78 0.27
C ASP A 885 -44.43 36.39 -0.42
N GLU A 886 -44.79 36.32 -1.71
CA GLU A 886 -45.27 35.07 -2.34
C GLU A 886 -44.19 34.03 -2.75
N CYS A 887 -44.55 32.74 -2.69
CA CYS A 887 -43.74 31.62 -3.18
C CYS A 887 -44.52 30.74 -4.18
N LYS A 888 -44.03 30.64 -5.43
CA LYS A 888 -44.70 29.86 -6.49
C LYS A 888 -44.37 28.37 -6.41
N ILE A 889 -45.42 27.54 -6.32
CA ILE A 889 -45.31 26.07 -6.31
C ILE A 889 -44.88 25.57 -7.69
N ILE A 890 -43.86 24.70 -7.74
CA ILE A 890 -43.26 24.16 -8.96
C ILE A 890 -43.68 22.69 -9.11
N THR A 891 -44.41 22.36 -10.17
CA THR A 891 -44.75 20.98 -10.55
C THR A 891 -43.77 20.45 -11.61
N GLU A 892 -43.53 19.13 -11.62
CA GLU A 892 -42.39 18.51 -12.33
C GLU A 892 -42.29 18.84 -13.83
N ARG A 893 -43.41 19.06 -14.53
CA ARG A 893 -43.41 19.45 -15.95
C ARG A 893 -42.70 20.79 -16.20
N THR A 894 -42.80 21.75 -15.28
CA THR A 894 -42.26 23.11 -15.48
C THR A 894 -40.73 23.18 -15.46
N VAL A 895 -40.05 22.20 -14.85
CA VAL A 895 -38.58 22.15 -14.76
C VAL A 895 -37.95 21.86 -16.13
N PHE A 896 -38.55 20.96 -16.91
CA PHE A 896 -37.97 20.50 -18.18
C PHE A 896 -38.09 21.54 -19.30
N ASP A 897 -39.17 22.33 -19.34
CA ASP A 897 -39.33 23.38 -20.35
C ASP A 897 -38.42 24.59 -20.07
N HIS A 898 -38.17 24.95 -18.80
CA HIS A 898 -37.18 25.99 -18.46
C HIS A 898 -35.73 25.59 -18.84
N ILE A 899 -35.41 24.30 -18.79
CA ILE A 899 -34.14 23.76 -19.29
C ILE A 899 -34.11 23.80 -20.83
N ARG A 900 -35.24 23.52 -21.49
CA ARG A 900 -35.38 23.50 -22.95
C ARG A 900 -35.29 24.90 -23.57
N GLU A 901 -35.76 25.95 -22.90
CA GLU A 901 -35.58 27.33 -23.35
C GLU A 901 -34.12 27.78 -23.28
N LYS A 902 -33.45 27.59 -22.15
CA LYS A 902 -32.04 28.01 -21.96
C LYS A 902 -31.04 27.29 -22.86
N ALA A 903 -31.43 26.18 -23.50
CA ALA A 903 -30.64 25.52 -24.53
C ALA A 903 -30.59 26.31 -25.87
N LYS A 904 -31.51 27.26 -26.11
CA LYS A 904 -31.59 28.03 -27.37
C LYS A 904 -30.75 29.31 -27.39
N SER A 905 -30.21 29.75 -26.25
CA SER A 905 -29.61 31.09 -26.09
C SER A 905 -28.07 31.10 -26.11
N PHE A 906 -27.44 30.40 -27.05
CA PHE A 906 -25.99 30.50 -27.32
C PHE A 906 -25.72 30.67 -28.81
N PRO A 907 -24.95 31.70 -29.24
CA PRO A 907 -24.71 31.97 -30.65
C PRO A 907 -23.69 31.01 -31.26
N MET A 908 -23.99 30.52 -32.47
CA MET A 908 -23.01 29.92 -33.37
C MET A 908 -22.26 31.02 -34.13
N LEU A 909 -20.92 30.94 -34.19
CA LEU A 909 -20.12 31.68 -35.17
C LEU A 909 -18.95 30.83 -35.67
N ALA A 910 -18.42 31.19 -36.84
CA ALA A 910 -17.73 30.28 -37.75
C ALA A 910 -16.21 30.13 -37.53
N ALA A 911 -15.65 29.08 -38.15
CA ALA A 911 -14.23 28.74 -38.08
C ALA A 911 -13.36 29.57 -39.06
N SER A 912 -12.09 29.77 -38.71
CA SER A 912 -11.04 30.21 -39.63
C SER A 912 -9.76 29.38 -39.46
N LYS A 913 -9.09 29.17 -40.59
CA LYS A 913 -8.11 28.11 -40.89
C LYS A 913 -6.70 28.30 -40.29
N ASN A 914 -5.98 27.18 -40.17
CA ASN A 914 -4.52 27.01 -40.30
C ASN A 914 -3.61 27.62 -39.19
N ASN A 915 -2.43 27.09 -38.82
CA ASN A 915 -1.62 25.96 -39.33
C ASN A 915 -0.82 25.32 -38.16
N ALA A 916 -0.71 23.98 -38.11
CA ALA A 916 0.42 23.22 -37.54
C ALA A 916 0.24 21.70 -37.81
N HIS A 917 1.31 20.97 -38.12
CA HIS A 917 1.25 19.54 -38.51
C HIS A 917 1.61 18.56 -37.39
N SER A 918 1.09 17.34 -37.53
CA SER A 918 1.50 16.14 -36.79
C SER A 918 1.60 14.95 -37.76
N PRO A 919 2.72 14.21 -37.82
CA PRO A 919 2.77 12.86 -38.38
C PRO A 919 2.40 11.86 -37.27
N ALA A 920 1.20 11.28 -37.27
CA ALA A 920 0.74 10.20 -38.17
C ALA A 920 1.37 8.84 -37.84
N ALA A 921 0.60 8.00 -37.14
CA ALA A 921 0.77 6.55 -37.12
C ALA A 921 -0.09 5.93 -38.25
N VAL A 922 0.40 4.88 -38.89
CA VAL A 922 -0.30 4.21 -40.01
C VAL A 922 -0.45 2.72 -39.72
N THR A 923 -1.69 2.25 -39.79
CA THR A 923 -2.03 0.83 -39.84
C THR A 923 -2.72 0.58 -41.18
N TYR A 924 -2.20 -0.36 -41.98
CA TYR A 924 -2.87 -0.80 -43.22
C TYR A 924 -3.62 -2.10 -43.00
N SER A 925 -4.84 -2.17 -43.54
CA SER A 925 -5.61 -3.40 -43.70
C SER A 925 -5.41 -3.98 -45.11
N LEU A 926 -5.47 -5.30 -45.22
CA LEU A 926 -5.40 -6.03 -46.49
C LEU A 926 -6.77 -6.61 -46.86
N THR A 927 -7.11 -6.59 -48.15
CA THR A 927 -8.25 -7.29 -48.73
C THR A 927 -7.79 -8.37 -49.71
N LYS A 928 -8.64 -9.37 -49.94
CA LYS A 928 -8.31 -10.63 -50.61
C LYS A 928 -8.14 -10.47 -52.13
N ASN A 929 -7.23 -11.24 -52.76
CA ASN A 929 -7.60 -12.50 -53.47
C ASN A 929 -6.46 -13.15 -54.29
N LYS A 930 -6.67 -14.43 -54.62
CA LYS A 930 -6.05 -15.26 -55.68
C LYS A 930 -4.58 -15.75 -55.54
N GLN A 931 -4.49 -17.06 -55.30
CA GLN A 931 -3.52 -18.03 -55.85
C GLN A 931 -3.56 -18.06 -57.41
N PRO A 932 -2.65 -18.75 -58.16
CA PRO A 932 -1.86 -19.94 -57.76
C PRO A 932 -0.40 -20.11 -58.29
N LEU A 933 0.28 -21.15 -57.75
CA LEU A 933 1.40 -21.94 -58.34
C LEU A 933 2.71 -21.17 -58.71
N GLU A 934 3.90 -21.77 -58.90
CA GLU A 934 4.31 -23.17 -59.18
C GLU A 934 5.81 -23.41 -58.77
N LEU A 935 6.24 -24.69 -58.62
CA LEU A 935 7.63 -25.27 -58.69
C LEU A 935 8.81 -24.65 -57.87
N GLN A 936 9.61 -25.37 -57.06
CA GLN A 936 10.59 -26.47 -57.31
C GLN A 936 11.94 -26.04 -57.96
N VAL A 937 13.12 -26.61 -57.63
CA VAL A 937 13.62 -27.44 -56.49
C VAL A 937 15.17 -27.52 -56.49
N GLU A 938 15.80 -28.08 -55.44
CA GLU A 938 17.23 -28.52 -55.34
C GLU A 938 18.34 -27.44 -55.42
N ALA A 939 19.61 -27.68 -55.03
CA ALA A 939 20.34 -28.92 -54.68
C ALA A 939 21.21 -28.76 -53.39
N LEU A 940 21.31 -29.77 -52.51
CA LEU A 940 22.44 -30.74 -52.33
C LEU A 940 23.76 -30.13 -51.78
N GLU A 941 24.52 -30.72 -50.84
CA GLU A 941 24.48 -32.03 -50.12
C GLU A 941 24.75 -31.78 -48.60
N GLU A 942 24.27 -32.56 -47.60
CA GLU A 942 24.50 -33.99 -47.29
C GLU A 942 25.98 -34.30 -46.88
N LYS A 943 26.35 -35.17 -45.93
CA LYS A 943 25.70 -36.31 -45.24
C LYS A 943 25.89 -36.23 -43.69
N GLN A 944 24.95 -36.60 -42.81
CA GLN A 944 24.30 -37.93 -42.56
C GLN A 944 25.30 -38.91 -41.90
N ARG A 945 25.09 -39.41 -40.66
CA ARG A 945 24.44 -40.70 -40.29
C ARG A 945 24.65 -41.00 -38.76
N ILE A 946 23.86 -41.77 -38.00
CA ILE A 946 22.48 -42.31 -38.17
C ILE A 946 21.94 -42.85 -36.80
N GLU A 947 20.62 -42.71 -36.52
CA GLU A 947 19.71 -43.66 -35.79
C GLU A 947 20.02 -44.16 -34.34
N LEU A 948 19.11 -44.77 -33.56
CA LEU A 948 17.66 -45.08 -33.66
C LEU A 948 17.00 -45.06 -32.25
N SER A 949 15.67 -45.21 -32.18
CA SER A 949 14.83 -45.41 -30.97
C SER A 949 13.99 -46.73 -31.16
N PRO A 950 12.93 -47.10 -30.40
CA PRO A 950 12.30 -46.54 -29.18
C PRO A 950 11.94 -47.64 -28.11
N HIS A 951 10.89 -47.39 -27.29
CA HIS A 951 10.13 -48.35 -26.44
C HIS A 951 10.76 -48.84 -25.11
N ALA A 952 10.02 -49.19 -24.04
CA ALA A 952 8.63 -48.88 -23.64
C ALA A 952 8.33 -49.26 -22.16
N LYS A 953 7.22 -48.72 -21.61
CA LYS A 953 6.29 -49.31 -20.59
C LYS A 953 6.78 -49.77 -19.17
N VAL A 954 6.11 -49.18 -18.16
CA VAL A 954 5.33 -49.87 -17.07
C VAL A 954 6.01 -50.30 -15.75
N ASP A 955 5.24 -50.14 -14.66
CA ASP A 955 5.22 -50.74 -13.30
C ASP A 955 6.39 -50.67 -12.28
N SER A 956 6.23 -49.75 -11.30
CA SER A 956 5.78 -50.01 -9.90
C SER A 956 6.62 -50.80 -8.84
N PHE A 957 6.29 -50.49 -7.57
CA PHE A 957 6.52 -51.24 -6.31
C PHE A 957 7.95 -51.42 -5.71
N SER A 958 8.19 -50.61 -4.67
CA SER A 958 8.66 -50.97 -3.31
C SER A 958 9.83 -51.95 -3.04
N GLY A 959 10.63 -51.57 -2.04
CA GLY A 959 10.81 -52.42 -0.85
C GLY A 959 12.25 -52.77 -0.45
N PHE A 960 12.47 -52.84 0.87
CA PHE A 960 13.69 -53.26 1.58
C PHE A 960 14.95 -52.38 1.31
N ARG A 961 15.66 -51.78 2.29
CA ARG A 961 15.96 -52.05 3.72
C ARG A 961 17.12 -53.05 3.91
N ASP A 962 17.84 -52.84 5.02
CA ASP A 962 18.95 -53.63 5.58
C ASP A 962 20.32 -53.49 4.85
N GLU A 963 21.49 -53.51 5.49
CA GLU A 963 21.82 -53.20 6.91
C GLU A 963 23.32 -52.81 7.07
N VAL A 964 23.65 -52.22 8.22
CA VAL A 964 24.92 -52.28 9.00
C VAL A 964 26.25 -52.62 8.28
N ARG A 965 27.24 -51.72 8.40
CA ARG A 965 28.57 -52.09 8.94
C ARG A 965 29.37 -50.91 9.54
N ASN A 966 30.00 -51.18 10.68
CA ASN A 966 30.92 -50.27 11.37
C ASN A 966 32.31 -50.29 10.72
N ASN A 967 33.11 -49.22 10.90
CA ASN A 967 34.32 -49.32 11.73
C ASN A 967 34.97 -47.95 12.05
N GLU A 968 34.89 -47.63 13.33
CA GLU A 968 35.92 -47.06 14.21
C GLU A 968 37.30 -46.61 13.64
N TYR A 969 37.55 -45.30 13.80
CA TYR A 969 38.61 -44.68 14.64
C TYR A 969 40.14 -44.78 14.37
N VAL A 970 40.79 -43.68 14.82
CA VAL A 970 42.12 -43.58 15.47
C VAL A 970 43.40 -43.28 14.64
N THR A 971 43.68 -41.97 14.54
CA THR A 971 44.97 -41.24 14.67
C THR A 971 46.25 -41.65 13.95
N LEU A 972 46.99 -40.62 13.50
CA LEU A 972 48.39 -40.41 13.93
C LEU A 972 48.77 -38.91 13.90
N GLN A 973 49.70 -38.48 14.76
CA GLN A 973 50.20 -37.11 14.88
C GLN A 973 51.73 -37.04 14.70
N SER A 974 52.23 -36.04 13.96
CA SER A 974 53.49 -35.28 14.17
C SER A 974 53.73 -34.38 12.93
N HIS A 975 54.09 -33.09 12.96
CA HIS A 975 55.01 -32.23 13.75
C HIS A 975 56.43 -32.06 13.16
N ILE A 976 56.90 -30.79 13.12
CA ILE A 976 58.31 -30.29 13.14
C ILE A 976 59.03 -29.88 11.81
N THR A 977 59.05 -28.55 11.57
CA THR A 977 60.13 -27.61 11.14
C THR A 977 60.95 -27.69 9.82
N SER A 978 60.72 -26.70 8.93
CA SER A 978 61.66 -25.69 8.33
C SER A 978 62.97 -26.01 7.54
N GLY A 979 63.08 -25.43 6.32
CA GLY A 979 64.32 -24.92 5.66
C GLY A 979 65.05 -25.89 4.70
N PRO A 980 66.04 -25.45 3.87
CA PRO A 980 66.66 -24.11 3.72
C PRO A 980 66.63 -23.50 2.27
N ARG A 981 67.77 -23.05 1.68
CA ARG A 981 67.92 -22.09 0.54
C ARG A 981 68.79 -22.59 -0.66
N PHE A 982 69.04 -21.68 -1.64
CA PHE A 982 70.02 -21.60 -2.76
C PHE A 982 69.45 -21.89 -4.18
N ILE A 983 69.68 -21.16 -5.31
CA ILE A 983 70.75 -20.24 -5.85
C ILE A 983 71.93 -21.03 -6.48
N ASP A 984 72.41 -20.86 -7.74
CA ASP A 984 72.22 -19.85 -8.85
C ASP A 984 72.51 -20.45 -10.27
N ASP A 985 72.33 -19.64 -11.34
CA ASP A 985 73.04 -19.62 -12.67
C ASP A 985 72.98 -20.80 -13.71
N ASP A 986 73.21 -20.65 -15.04
CA ASP A 986 73.08 -19.54 -16.04
C ASP A 986 73.35 -20.05 -17.51
N LYS A 987 72.92 -19.28 -18.54
CA LYS A 987 73.18 -19.32 -20.02
C LYS A 987 72.72 -20.54 -20.86
N GLY A 988 72.33 -20.40 -22.15
CA GLY A 988 72.06 -19.18 -22.95
C GLY A 988 71.83 -19.42 -24.47
N GLU A 989 71.19 -18.45 -25.14
CA GLU A 989 71.13 -18.16 -26.62
C GLU A 989 70.51 -19.18 -27.61
N SER A 990 69.85 -18.79 -28.72
CA SER A 990 69.22 -17.51 -29.14
C SER A 990 68.18 -17.74 -30.27
N GLY A 991 67.20 -16.83 -30.51
CA GLY A 991 66.09 -17.11 -31.46
C GLY A 991 65.01 -16.05 -31.78
N VAL A 992 65.34 -14.75 -31.85
CA VAL A 992 64.63 -13.66 -32.61
C VAL A 992 63.07 -13.53 -32.55
N GLN A 993 62.59 -12.53 -31.78
CA GLN A 993 61.35 -11.70 -31.94
C GLN A 993 59.95 -12.40 -31.95
N ARG A 994 58.88 -11.86 -31.32
CA ARG A 994 58.54 -10.49 -30.89
C ARG A 994 57.87 -10.45 -29.51
N GLU A 995 57.99 -9.33 -28.80
CA GLU A 995 57.25 -9.06 -27.56
C GLU A 995 55.84 -8.49 -27.80
N GLY A 996 54.97 -8.64 -26.78
CA GLY A 996 53.62 -8.08 -26.74
C GLY A 996 53.08 -8.08 -25.30
N SER A 997 53.52 -7.13 -24.49
CA SER A 997 53.23 -7.08 -23.05
C SER A 997 51.79 -6.63 -22.74
N LYS A 998 51.09 -7.39 -21.89
CA LYS A 998 49.74 -7.05 -21.42
C LYS A 998 49.80 -6.01 -20.31
N ILE A 999 49.21 -4.83 -20.54
CA ILE A 999 49.01 -3.81 -19.51
C ILE A 999 47.87 -4.25 -18.59
N ILE A 1000 48.15 -4.36 -17.29
CA ILE A 1000 47.12 -4.53 -16.25
C ILE A 1000 46.62 -3.13 -15.85
N VAL A 1001 45.30 -2.92 -15.91
CA VAL A 1001 44.65 -1.63 -15.70
C VAL A 1001 44.08 -1.56 -14.28
N THR A 1002 44.57 -0.61 -13.47
CA THR A 1002 44.16 -0.42 -12.06
C THR A 1002 43.03 0.60 -11.91
N GLU A 1003 42.26 0.53 -10.82
CA GLU A 1003 41.03 1.35 -10.63
C GLU A 1003 41.25 2.86 -10.76
N GLU A 1004 42.40 3.39 -10.33
CA GLU A 1004 42.74 4.82 -10.47
C GLU A 1004 42.70 5.30 -11.92
N THR A 1005 43.15 4.49 -12.86
CA THR A 1005 43.24 4.87 -14.29
C THR A 1005 41.86 5.07 -14.94
N ILE A 1006 40.82 4.41 -14.43
CA ILE A 1006 39.44 4.55 -14.92
C ILE A 1006 38.88 5.91 -14.48
N PHE A 1007 39.02 6.26 -13.20
CA PHE A 1007 38.60 7.57 -12.70
C PHE A 1007 39.39 8.71 -13.35
N ASP A 1008 40.68 8.54 -13.58
CA ASP A 1008 41.52 9.54 -14.22
C ASP A 1008 41.24 9.66 -15.74
N HIS A 1009 40.71 8.61 -16.40
CA HIS A 1009 40.14 8.71 -17.76
C HIS A 1009 38.82 9.50 -17.78
N ILE A 1010 37.90 9.22 -16.84
CA ILE A 1010 36.64 9.94 -16.69
C ILE A 1010 36.90 11.44 -16.44
N LYS A 1011 37.84 11.75 -15.53
CA LYS A 1011 38.27 13.10 -15.16
C LYS A 1011 38.97 13.87 -16.29
N ARG A 1012 39.65 13.17 -17.21
CA ARG A 1012 40.14 13.79 -18.46
C ARG A 1012 39.01 14.11 -19.43
N LYS A 1013 37.98 13.24 -19.53
CA LYS A 1013 36.83 13.47 -20.43
C LYS A 1013 35.80 14.48 -19.91
N SER A 1014 35.66 14.66 -18.60
CA SER A 1014 34.76 15.68 -18.03
C SER A 1014 35.12 17.12 -18.44
N ASN A 1015 36.36 17.37 -18.82
CA ASN A 1015 36.82 18.69 -19.27
C ASN A 1015 36.35 19.06 -20.69
N ASN A 1016 35.76 18.11 -21.45
CA ASN A 1016 35.33 18.31 -22.84
C ASN A 1016 33.79 18.38 -22.99
N PHE A 1017 33.04 18.74 -21.94
CA PHE A 1017 31.64 19.12 -22.10
C PHE A 1017 31.53 20.55 -22.65
N PRO A 1018 30.70 20.82 -23.69
CA PRO A 1018 30.53 22.15 -24.22
C PRO A 1018 29.80 23.06 -23.24
N VAL A 1019 30.40 24.21 -22.92
CA VAL A 1019 29.73 25.29 -22.18
C VAL A 1019 28.63 25.86 -23.08
N ILE A 1020 27.37 25.82 -22.63
CA ILE A 1020 26.24 26.38 -23.36
C ILE A 1020 26.28 27.91 -23.25
N HIS A 1021 27.06 28.54 -24.13
CA HIS A 1021 26.90 29.95 -24.44
C HIS A 1021 25.54 30.16 -25.13
N LYS A 1022 24.78 31.17 -24.68
CA LYS A 1022 23.57 31.60 -25.39
C LYS A 1022 23.97 32.18 -26.74
N SER A 1023 23.31 31.72 -27.80
CA SER A 1023 23.43 32.28 -29.14
C SER A 1023 22.94 33.73 -29.18
N SER A 1024 23.75 34.62 -29.71
CA SER A 1024 23.41 36.00 -30.05
C SER A 1024 23.68 36.21 -31.54
N GLU A 1025 22.62 36.47 -32.32
CA GLU A 1025 22.59 37.01 -33.69
C GLU A 1025 21.10 37.02 -34.12
N ASN A 1026 20.56 37.96 -34.92
CA ASN A 1026 21.13 39.21 -35.43
C ASN A 1026 20.02 40.24 -35.75
N GLU A 1027 20.40 41.53 -35.88
CA GLU A 1027 19.89 42.60 -36.78
C GLU A 1027 18.41 42.69 -37.27
N ARG A 1028 17.79 43.86 -37.53
CA ARG A 1028 18.27 45.24 -37.76
C ARG A 1028 17.14 46.31 -37.67
N THR A 1029 17.51 47.58 -37.89
CA THR A 1029 16.67 48.80 -38.11
C THR A 1029 16.04 49.48 -36.88
N GLY A 1030 16.02 50.82 -36.88
CA GLY A 1030 15.46 51.68 -35.82
C GLY A 1030 16.39 52.83 -35.42
N GLU A 1031 16.19 54.02 -36.00
CA GLU A 1031 17.06 55.20 -35.87
C GLU A 1031 16.95 55.93 -34.52
N GLY A 1032 18.01 56.69 -34.15
CA GLY A 1032 17.84 58.02 -33.55
C GLY A 1032 18.46 58.31 -32.16
N GLY A 1033 19.32 59.34 -32.12
CA GLY A 1033 19.31 60.32 -31.01
C GLY A 1033 20.53 60.41 -30.08
N ASP A 1034 21.55 61.19 -30.47
CA ASP A 1034 22.53 61.74 -29.54
C ASP A 1034 21.92 62.70 -28.51
N ARG A 1035 22.36 62.59 -27.24
CA ARG A 1035 22.79 63.76 -26.43
C ARG A 1035 23.52 63.44 -25.12
N TYR A 1036 24.67 64.10 -24.94
CA TYR A 1036 25.27 64.73 -23.73
C TYR A 1036 24.62 64.48 -22.34
N ARG A 1037 25.37 64.40 -21.23
CA ARG A 1037 26.46 65.34 -20.82
C ARG A 1037 27.42 64.77 -19.75
N LYS A 1038 28.58 65.41 -19.56
CA LYS A 1038 29.64 65.10 -18.55
C LYS A 1038 29.49 65.91 -17.23
N MET A 1039 30.38 65.59 -16.26
CA MET A 1039 30.81 66.29 -15.03
C MET A 1039 30.22 65.67 -13.74
N ASN A 1040 31.01 65.29 -12.71
CA ASN A 1040 32.00 66.04 -11.88
C ASN A 1040 31.29 67.11 -11.02
N GLU A 1041 31.55 67.31 -9.73
CA GLU A 1041 32.61 66.84 -8.80
C GLU A 1041 32.15 67.06 -7.33
N GLY A 1042 32.92 66.65 -6.30
CA GLY A 1042 32.89 67.34 -4.99
C GLY A 1042 32.72 66.52 -3.69
N CYS A 1043 33.52 66.90 -2.67
CA CYS A 1043 33.41 66.54 -1.24
C CYS A 1043 32.34 67.43 -0.53
N SER A 1044 32.01 67.34 0.77
CA SER A 1044 32.72 66.76 1.93
C SER A 1044 31.80 66.38 3.11
N VAL A 1045 32.40 65.70 4.08
CA VAL A 1045 31.99 65.48 5.49
C VAL A 1045 31.53 66.77 6.21
N GLU A 1046 30.52 66.67 7.09
CA GLU A 1046 30.48 67.45 8.34
C GLU A 1046 29.72 66.68 9.46
N SER A 1047 29.75 67.18 10.71
CA SER A 1047 29.45 66.38 11.92
C SER A 1047 28.90 67.16 13.11
N MET A 1048 27.89 66.63 13.82
CA MET A 1048 27.50 66.90 15.23
C MET A 1048 26.37 65.94 15.64
N GLY A 1049 26.10 65.61 16.91
CA GLY A 1049 26.76 66.00 18.17
C GLY A 1049 26.23 65.17 19.38
N MET A 1050 26.86 65.32 20.55
CA MET A 1050 26.51 64.60 21.80
C MET A 1050 25.37 65.26 22.60
N VAL A 1051 24.61 64.47 23.37
CA VAL A 1051 24.24 64.78 24.79
C VAL A 1051 24.11 63.46 25.58
N CYS A 1052 24.61 63.43 26.82
CA CYS A 1052 24.26 62.42 27.84
C CYS A 1052 23.50 63.10 28.99
N PHE A 1053 22.64 62.36 29.70
CA PHE A 1053 22.31 62.63 31.11
C PHE A 1053 21.92 61.34 31.85
N ASP A 1054 21.99 61.39 33.18
CA ASP A 1054 21.91 60.27 34.14
C ASP A 1054 21.08 60.71 35.38
N ILE A 1055 21.07 59.92 36.46
CA ILE A 1055 20.61 60.21 37.85
C ILE A 1055 19.20 59.69 38.25
N SER A 1056 19.17 58.41 38.64
CA SER A 1056 18.82 57.88 39.99
C SER A 1056 17.44 58.05 40.68
N MET A 1057 17.22 57.16 41.68
CA MET A 1057 16.24 57.18 42.80
C MET A 1057 14.74 57.00 42.46
N MET A 1058 13.96 56.16 43.16
CA MET A 1058 13.83 56.06 44.62
C MET A 1058 13.68 54.63 45.19
N LYS A 1059 13.51 54.52 46.52
CA LYS A 1059 13.39 53.29 47.30
C LYS A 1059 12.00 53.07 47.93
N GLU A 1060 11.80 51.83 48.38
CA GLU A 1060 11.28 51.44 49.72
C GLU A 1060 9.77 51.27 50.00
N ASN A 1061 9.51 50.27 50.87
CA ASN A 1061 8.37 50.14 51.82
C ASN A 1061 6.98 49.72 51.31
N LYS A 1062 6.15 48.98 52.08
CA LYS A 1062 6.37 47.93 53.11
C LYS A 1062 4.99 47.35 53.56
N ARG A 1063 4.91 46.03 53.84
CA ARG A 1063 3.83 45.33 54.61
C ARG A 1063 2.44 45.32 53.90
N ALA A 1064 1.43 44.51 54.29
CA ALA A 1064 1.27 43.58 55.42
C ALA A 1064 0.41 42.33 55.10
N ARG A 1065 0.61 41.24 55.88
CA ARG A 1065 -0.36 40.35 56.62
C ARG A 1065 -1.76 40.05 56.02
N ALA A 1066 -2.41 38.89 56.26
CA ALA A 1066 -2.21 37.85 57.30
C ALA A 1066 -2.57 36.41 56.80
N GLY A 1067 -2.44 35.40 57.68
CA GLY A 1067 -2.97 34.02 57.52
C GLY A 1067 -4.40 33.86 58.09
N PRO A 1068 -4.82 32.72 58.69
CA PRO A 1068 -4.01 31.73 59.45
C PRO A 1068 -4.36 30.23 59.20
N GLU A 1069 -3.93 29.35 60.14
CA GLU A 1069 -4.33 27.92 60.36
C GLU A 1069 -3.85 26.87 59.30
N SER A 1070 -3.52 25.61 59.62
CA SER A 1070 -3.29 24.82 60.86
C SER A 1070 -2.62 23.46 60.48
N SER A 1071 -1.99 22.61 61.32
CA SER A 1071 -1.29 22.74 62.62
C SER A 1071 -0.39 21.51 62.92
N THR A 1072 0.35 21.52 64.05
CA THR A 1072 0.80 20.35 64.87
C THR A 1072 1.64 19.18 64.28
N ASN A 1073 2.93 19.14 64.67
CA ASN A 1073 3.61 18.11 65.52
C ASN A 1073 3.89 16.68 64.98
N MET A 1074 4.95 15.94 65.39
CA MET A 1074 6.10 16.22 66.27
C MET A 1074 7.29 15.23 66.03
N ASN A 1075 8.46 15.52 66.64
CA ASN A 1075 9.66 14.67 66.80
C ASN A 1075 10.47 14.30 65.54
N SER A 1076 11.80 14.44 65.41
CA SER A 1076 12.96 14.76 66.28
C SER A 1076 13.94 13.60 66.61
N SER A 1077 15.13 13.62 65.99
CA SER A 1077 16.48 13.34 66.56
C SER A 1077 17.52 12.97 65.47
N LYS A 1078 18.85 13.07 65.64
CA LYS A 1078 19.75 14.07 66.27
C LYS A 1078 21.23 13.73 65.88
N TRP A 1079 22.18 14.69 65.97
CA TRP A 1079 23.67 14.53 65.81
C TRP A 1079 24.25 14.38 64.38
N LYS A 1080 25.50 14.78 64.04
CA LYS A 1080 26.33 15.98 64.39
C LYS A 1080 27.66 16.02 63.58
N LYS A 1081 28.06 17.21 63.07
CA LYS A 1081 29.43 17.60 62.61
C LYS A 1081 30.03 16.78 61.41
N GLN A 1082 31.18 17.06 60.77
CA GLN A 1082 32.26 18.07 60.94
C GLN A 1082 33.01 18.37 59.59
N GLN A 1083 34.03 19.26 59.62
CA GLN A 1083 35.03 19.63 58.58
C GLN A 1083 34.47 20.47 57.40
N GLN A 1084 35.02 21.63 56.98
CA GLN A 1084 36.36 22.27 56.91
C GLN A 1084 37.20 21.98 55.65
N SER A 1085 37.73 23.06 55.06
CA SER A 1085 38.54 23.17 53.83
C SER A 1085 40.05 23.17 54.13
N PRO A 1086 40.96 23.11 53.10
CA PRO A 1086 41.51 24.37 52.54
C PRO A 1086 42.02 24.36 51.07
N SER A 1087 42.43 25.56 50.59
CA SER A 1087 43.40 25.96 49.53
C SER A 1087 44.01 24.90 48.56
N VAL A 1088 43.93 25.07 47.22
CA VAL A 1088 44.73 25.95 46.32
C VAL A 1088 46.22 25.56 46.18
N GLU A 1089 46.65 25.11 44.99
CA GLU A 1089 47.71 25.78 44.18
C GLU A 1089 47.91 25.18 42.76
N ASN A 1090 47.77 25.98 41.69
CA ASN A 1090 48.86 26.28 40.72
C ASN A 1090 48.48 27.23 39.57
N ARG A 1091 49.49 27.90 38.99
CA ARG A 1091 49.36 28.83 37.85
C ARG A 1091 50.29 28.40 36.70
N LYS A 1092 49.86 28.56 35.43
CA LYS A 1092 50.55 29.30 34.33
C LYS A 1092 50.15 28.79 32.93
N LYS A 1093 50.21 29.71 31.96
CA LYS A 1093 49.87 29.58 30.52
C LYS A 1093 48.36 29.32 30.29
N TRP A 1094 47.67 29.97 29.34
CA TRP A 1094 48.08 30.88 28.26
C TRP A 1094 47.29 32.19 28.28
N ARG A 1095 47.92 33.29 27.83
CA ARG A 1095 47.28 34.57 27.47
C ARG A 1095 48.16 35.29 26.45
N SER A 1096 47.76 35.30 25.17
CA SER A 1096 48.26 36.18 24.10
C SER A 1096 47.44 35.98 22.82
N LEU A 1097 47.57 36.91 21.88
CA LEU A 1097 47.03 36.87 20.50
C LEU A 1097 45.50 36.93 20.35
N GLN A 1098 44.98 38.15 20.41
CA GLN A 1098 43.94 38.59 19.46
C GLN A 1098 44.58 38.95 18.10
N THR A 1099 43.76 39.40 17.15
CA THR A 1099 44.10 40.01 15.85
C THR A 1099 44.86 39.14 14.83
N ALA A 1100 44.10 38.40 14.03
CA ALA A 1100 44.34 38.21 12.60
C ALA A 1100 42.99 37.90 11.91
N THR A 1101 42.47 38.84 11.11
CA THR A 1101 41.22 38.65 10.34
C THR A 1101 41.54 38.26 8.91
N GLU A 1102 41.48 36.97 8.59
CA GLU A 1102 41.43 36.48 7.21
C GLU A 1102 40.13 35.70 6.98
N THR A 1103 39.29 36.22 6.10
CA THR A 1103 38.09 35.53 5.61
C THR A 1103 38.46 34.46 4.59
N ARG A 1104 38.78 33.25 5.07
CA ARG A 1104 38.80 32.07 4.19
C ARG A 1104 37.37 31.66 3.85
N GLU A 1105 36.99 31.84 2.59
CA GLU A 1105 35.80 31.21 2.04
C GLU A 1105 35.96 29.68 2.16
N VAL A 1106 34.97 29.03 2.77
CA VAL A 1106 34.96 27.57 2.91
C VAL A 1106 34.25 26.98 1.70
N ASP A 1107 35.03 26.51 0.72
CA ASP A 1107 34.54 25.81 -0.46
C ASP A 1107 33.64 24.62 -0.07
N PRO A 1108 32.35 24.61 -0.43
CA PRO A 1108 31.44 23.52 -0.08
C PRO A 1108 31.80 22.17 -0.71
N PHE A 1109 32.71 22.11 -1.70
CA PHE A 1109 33.16 20.85 -2.29
C PHE A 1109 34.06 20.00 -1.37
N VAL A 1110 34.61 20.54 -0.28
CA VAL A 1110 35.49 19.76 0.63
C VAL A 1110 34.76 18.55 1.23
N ALA A 1111 33.46 18.69 1.53
CA ALA A 1111 32.62 17.59 1.99
C ALA A 1111 32.48 16.46 0.94
N PHE A 1112 32.24 16.84 -0.31
CA PHE A 1112 32.06 15.91 -1.42
C PHE A 1112 33.36 15.21 -1.81
N LYS A 1113 34.51 15.89 -1.79
CA LYS A 1113 35.83 15.27 -2.03
C LYS A 1113 36.11 14.11 -1.06
N SER A 1114 35.72 14.21 0.21
CA SER A 1114 35.90 13.14 1.21
C SER A 1114 35.05 11.88 0.91
N VAL A 1115 33.92 12.04 0.22
CA VAL A 1115 33.06 10.91 -0.20
C VAL A 1115 33.51 10.35 -1.55
N PHE A 1116 33.84 11.21 -2.52
CA PHE A 1116 34.34 10.79 -3.85
C PHE A 1116 35.74 10.18 -3.83
N SER A 1117 36.57 10.47 -2.82
CA SER A 1117 37.87 9.83 -2.62
C SER A 1117 37.77 8.45 -1.90
N PHE A 1118 36.55 7.93 -1.71
CA PHE A 1118 36.26 6.71 -0.96
C PHE A 1118 35.25 5.78 -1.65
N LEU A 1119 34.70 6.18 -2.82
CA LEU A 1119 33.69 5.45 -3.59
C LEU A 1119 34.29 4.80 -4.85
#